data_AF-A0A1R3JZA1-F1
#
_entry.id   AF-A0A1R3JZA1-F1
#
_cell.length_a   1.000
_cell.length_b   1.000
_cell.length_c   1.000
_cell.angle_alpha   90.00
_cell.angle_beta   90.00
_cell.angle_gamma   90.00
#
_symmetry.space_group_name_H-M   'P 1'
#
loop_
_entity.id
_entity.type
_entity.pdbx_description
1 polymer ?
#
loop_
_entity_poly.entity_id
_entity_poly.type
_entity_poly.pdbx_seq_one_letter_code
_entity_poly.pdbx_strand_id
1 'polypeptide(L)'
;MFDRIELSVSSYDTAWVAMVPSPNSPQNPCFPGSLQWLLDNQLSDGSWGPPNRDPLLTKDSISSTLACVLALRRWGVGEEQMSNGLQFIRSHFASVSDENQHTPVGFDIIFSGMIEYAKDLNLNLPLRSTDIEALFHKRDLELRSCNRESSKGREAYLAYVSEGIGKHQDWGMVMKYQRKNGSLFNSPSTTAAALAHLQNDGCLCYLQALLEKFGNAVPTIYPFHLYPRLFMVETIESLGIGEHFRKEIRSVLDETYRCWLQGEEEIFLDPATCALAFRILRANGYEVSSEPLTGFAEEHFFSSLGGYLKDSDAVLELFRASEMIIYPDELVLEKQNSWTSHFLKQELSSSSKSADKINKYAVQKVKDALEYPHYASLQRLVYRRNIESYDVDYMRMLKTSYCSSSIDNKNFLRLVVEEFNACQSIYRQELKQLERWVQENRLDKLKFARQKLAYCYFSAAATICSPALSDARISWAKNGVLTTVVDDFFDVGGSEDELLNLIQLVEKHDVETSIHCCSEQVEILFSALHSTITEIGEKAIAWQGRNMTTHVTEIWLDLLRSMLQEAQWSKNKTVPTLDEYMTNGYVSFALGPIILPALYFIGPSLSEDVVRSKEYNLLYKLVSTCGRLLNDINSFKRESMEGKLNAVSLHVIHGTGAVTEDVNKEMKHLIQDRRRELLRLVLQENGSVVPRACKELFWNMSKILHFFYIKDDGFTSNDMITAVNSVLYEPIFLDEH
;
A
#
# COMPACT_ATOMS: atom_id res chain seq x y z
N MET A 1 -10.41 -16.69 -10.74
CA MET A 1 -9.18 -15.86 -10.67
C MET A 1 -8.44 -16.12 -9.37
N PHE A 2 -9.08 -15.91 -8.22
CA PHE A 2 -8.46 -16.13 -6.90
C PHE A 2 -8.29 -17.60 -6.48
N ASP A 3 -9.03 -18.53 -7.10
CA ASP A 3 -9.02 -19.95 -6.72
C ASP A 3 -7.95 -20.80 -7.44
N ARG A 4 -7.24 -20.21 -8.41
CA ARG A 4 -6.20 -20.90 -9.20
C ARG A 4 -4.93 -20.05 -9.20
N ILE A 5 -4.17 -20.10 -8.10
CA ILE A 5 -2.77 -19.66 -8.13
C ILE A 5 -1.96 -20.79 -8.73
N GLU A 6 -1.51 -20.57 -9.96
CA GLU A 6 -0.56 -21.45 -10.63
C GLU A 6 0.85 -20.90 -10.39
N LEU A 7 1.58 -21.56 -9.49
CA LEU A 7 3.01 -21.33 -9.33
C LEU A 7 3.77 -22.06 -10.44
N SER A 8 4.71 -21.39 -11.07
CA SER A 8 5.62 -22.03 -12.03
C SER A 8 6.44 -23.14 -11.36
N VAL A 9 6.58 -24.26 -12.04
CA VAL A 9 7.46 -25.35 -11.59
C VAL A 9 8.93 -24.94 -11.69
N SER A 10 9.74 -25.43 -10.76
CA SER A 10 11.18 -25.18 -10.68
C SER A 10 11.93 -26.41 -11.17
N SER A 11 12.73 -26.24 -12.22
CA SER A 11 13.58 -27.32 -12.72
C SER A 11 14.68 -27.68 -11.72
N TYR A 12 15.23 -26.69 -11.03
CA TYR A 12 16.22 -26.87 -9.97
C TYR A 12 15.67 -27.74 -8.82
N ASP A 13 14.52 -27.38 -8.27
CA ASP A 13 13.92 -28.12 -7.15
C ASP A 13 13.48 -29.52 -7.59
N THR A 14 12.92 -29.64 -8.80
CA THR A 14 12.55 -30.94 -9.39
C THR A 14 13.78 -31.85 -9.56
N ALA A 15 14.94 -31.30 -9.91
CA ALA A 15 16.17 -32.06 -9.99
C ALA A 15 16.64 -32.59 -8.62
N TRP A 16 16.51 -31.78 -7.57
CA TRP A 16 16.79 -32.24 -6.19
C TRP A 16 15.84 -33.36 -5.75
N VAL A 17 14.55 -33.25 -6.06
CA VAL A 17 13.57 -34.32 -5.81
C VAL A 17 13.93 -35.59 -6.61
N ALA A 18 14.31 -35.46 -7.87
CA ALA A 18 14.72 -36.58 -8.70
C ALA A 18 15.98 -37.29 -8.19
N MET A 19 16.86 -36.61 -7.44
CA MET A 19 18.07 -37.21 -6.86
C MET A 19 17.82 -38.06 -5.62
N VAL A 20 16.64 -37.99 -5.00
CA VAL A 20 16.33 -38.74 -3.77
C VAL A 20 16.37 -40.25 -4.04
N PRO A 21 17.22 -41.04 -3.35
CA PRO A 21 17.24 -42.48 -3.49
C PRO A 21 16.03 -43.14 -2.82
N SER A 22 15.53 -44.23 -3.40
CA SER A 22 14.45 -45.01 -2.78
C SER A 22 14.92 -45.62 -1.45
N PRO A 23 14.16 -45.49 -0.35
CA PRO A 23 14.51 -46.08 0.95
C PRO A 23 14.75 -47.60 0.87
N ASN A 24 13.99 -48.28 0.02
CA ASN A 24 14.05 -49.74 -0.15
C ASN A 24 15.05 -50.19 -1.22
N SER A 25 15.51 -49.27 -2.07
CA SER A 25 16.42 -49.59 -3.18
C SER A 25 17.26 -48.36 -3.53
N PRO A 26 18.36 -48.11 -2.81
CA PRO A 26 19.15 -46.88 -2.96
C PRO A 26 19.74 -46.67 -4.37
N GLN A 27 19.77 -47.72 -5.20
CA GLN A 27 20.18 -47.70 -6.60
C GLN A 27 19.08 -47.20 -7.56
N ASN A 28 17.87 -46.96 -7.07
CA ASN A 28 16.73 -46.46 -7.85
C ASN A 28 16.24 -45.11 -7.29
N PRO A 29 15.72 -44.21 -8.15
CA PRO A 29 15.10 -42.98 -7.68
C PRO A 29 13.83 -43.27 -6.87
N CYS A 30 13.64 -42.52 -5.78
CA CYS A 30 12.39 -42.53 -5.02
C CYS A 30 11.23 -41.96 -5.84
N PHE A 31 11.53 -40.99 -6.72
CA PHE A 31 10.56 -40.28 -7.55
C PHE A 31 10.95 -40.39 -9.04
N PRO A 32 10.74 -41.55 -9.69
CA PRO A 32 11.13 -41.75 -11.09
C PRO A 32 10.39 -40.81 -12.07
N GLY A 33 9.16 -40.39 -11.73
CA GLY A 33 8.41 -39.42 -12.53
C GLY A 33 9.14 -38.09 -12.69
N SER A 34 9.77 -37.58 -11.63
CA SER A 34 10.55 -36.34 -11.68
C SER A 34 11.79 -36.47 -12.56
N LEU A 35 12.46 -37.63 -12.54
CA LEU A 35 13.58 -37.89 -13.43
C LEU A 35 13.13 -37.88 -14.90
N GLN A 36 11.98 -38.48 -15.21
CA GLN A 36 11.41 -38.45 -16.56
C GLN A 36 11.05 -37.03 -16.98
N TRP A 37 10.48 -36.22 -16.08
CA TRP A 37 10.16 -34.83 -16.37
C TRP A 37 11.40 -34.02 -16.78
N LEU A 38 12.56 -34.24 -16.14
CA LEU A 38 13.81 -33.57 -16.55
C LEU A 38 14.21 -33.90 -17.99
N LEU A 39 14.08 -35.17 -18.40
CA LEU A 39 14.39 -35.60 -19.78
C LEU A 39 13.49 -34.92 -20.81
N ASP A 40 12.21 -34.71 -20.46
CA ASP A 40 11.20 -34.20 -21.36
C ASP A 40 11.14 -32.66 -21.43
N ASN A 41 11.81 -31.94 -20.52
CA ASN A 41 11.66 -30.48 -20.35
C ASN A 41 12.97 -29.68 -20.50
N GLN A 42 13.98 -30.22 -21.20
CA GLN A 42 15.14 -29.44 -21.61
C GLN A 42 14.74 -28.39 -22.66
N LEU A 43 15.20 -27.15 -22.50
CA LEU A 43 14.99 -26.09 -23.48
C LEU A 43 15.87 -26.30 -24.72
N SER A 44 15.49 -25.68 -25.84
CA SER A 44 16.20 -25.81 -27.12
C SER A 44 17.65 -25.31 -27.12
N ASP A 45 18.02 -24.46 -26.16
CA ASP A 45 19.39 -23.97 -25.96
C ASP A 45 20.24 -24.87 -25.04
N GLY A 46 19.69 -26.01 -24.61
CA GLY A 46 20.34 -27.00 -23.76
C GLY A 46 20.13 -26.78 -22.27
N SER A 47 19.41 -25.75 -21.86
CA SER A 47 19.23 -25.44 -20.43
C SER A 47 17.99 -26.07 -19.80
N TRP A 48 17.90 -25.91 -18.47
CA TRP A 48 16.64 -25.90 -17.74
C TRP A 48 16.44 -24.56 -17.02
N GLY A 49 15.20 -24.06 -16.98
CA GLY A 49 14.84 -22.76 -16.40
C GLY A 49 13.50 -22.25 -16.96
N PRO A 50 13.04 -21.06 -16.56
CA PRO A 50 11.78 -20.49 -17.07
C PRO A 50 11.84 -20.26 -18.60
N PRO A 51 10.72 -20.51 -19.32
CA PRO A 51 10.60 -20.18 -20.74
C PRO A 51 10.53 -18.67 -20.94
N ASN A 52 11.10 -18.13 -22.03
CA ASN A 52 11.25 -16.69 -22.33
C ASN A 52 12.08 -15.92 -21.28
N ARG A 53 13.40 -16.12 -21.35
CA ARG A 53 14.36 -15.62 -20.36
C ARG A 53 14.56 -14.12 -20.42
N ASP A 54 14.52 -13.48 -19.26
CA ASP A 54 15.23 -12.23 -19.05
C ASP A 54 16.75 -12.51 -19.07
N PRO A 55 17.56 -11.79 -19.89
CA PRO A 55 19.01 -11.93 -19.92
C PRO A 55 19.71 -11.80 -18.55
N LEU A 56 19.08 -11.18 -17.56
CA LEU A 56 19.59 -11.00 -16.20
C LEU A 56 19.38 -12.24 -15.30
N LEU A 57 18.67 -13.27 -15.77
CA LEU A 57 18.40 -14.53 -15.04
C LEU A 57 19.32 -15.68 -15.47
N THR A 58 20.48 -15.38 -16.01
CA THR A 58 21.39 -16.42 -16.51
C THR A 58 21.93 -17.29 -15.36
N LYS A 59 22.16 -16.71 -14.17
CA LYS A 59 22.58 -17.47 -12.97
C LYS A 59 21.55 -18.52 -12.54
N ASP A 60 20.26 -18.18 -12.57
CA ASP A 60 19.16 -19.11 -12.26
C ASP A 60 19.16 -20.30 -13.24
N SER A 61 19.27 -19.99 -14.53
CA SER A 61 19.33 -21.01 -15.59
C SER A 61 20.56 -21.91 -15.48
N ILE A 62 21.73 -21.35 -15.17
CA ILE A 62 22.97 -22.13 -14.97
C ILE A 62 22.85 -23.06 -13.75
N SER A 63 22.30 -22.55 -12.64
CA SER A 63 22.08 -23.33 -11.42
C SER A 63 21.11 -24.48 -11.68
N SER A 64 19.95 -24.18 -12.28
CA SER A 64 18.93 -25.16 -12.67
C SER A 64 19.50 -26.23 -13.60
N THR A 65 20.25 -25.83 -14.63
CA THR A 65 20.86 -26.74 -15.60
C THR A 65 21.86 -27.68 -14.93
N LEU A 66 22.73 -27.17 -14.04
CA LEU A 66 23.70 -28.02 -13.35
C LEU A 66 23.00 -29.03 -12.43
N ALA A 67 21.96 -28.62 -11.68
CA ALA A 67 21.17 -29.54 -10.86
C ALA A 67 20.55 -30.67 -11.70
N CYS A 68 19.97 -30.33 -12.86
CA CYS A 68 19.38 -31.32 -13.77
C CYS A 68 20.42 -32.30 -14.32
N VAL A 69 21.58 -31.80 -14.76
CA VAL A 69 22.69 -32.65 -15.23
C VAL A 69 23.17 -33.60 -14.13
N LEU A 70 23.26 -33.14 -12.89
CA LEU A 70 23.66 -33.97 -11.74
C LEU A 70 22.62 -35.07 -11.46
N ALA A 71 21.34 -34.75 -11.53
CA ALA A 71 20.26 -35.74 -11.37
C ALA A 71 20.31 -36.82 -12.45
N LEU A 72 20.47 -36.43 -13.73
CA LEU A 72 20.61 -37.36 -14.85
C LEU A 72 21.85 -38.23 -14.70
N ARG A 73 22.99 -37.63 -14.33
CA ARG A 73 24.26 -38.34 -14.10
C ARG A 73 24.16 -39.36 -12.98
N ARG A 74 23.51 -39.01 -11.87
CA ARG A 74 23.33 -39.89 -10.70
C ARG A 74 22.66 -41.21 -11.07
N TRP A 75 21.71 -41.18 -12.00
CA TRP A 75 20.95 -42.35 -12.42
C TRP A 75 21.42 -42.95 -13.76
N GLY A 76 22.46 -42.40 -14.38
CA GLY A 76 23.03 -42.92 -15.63
C GLY A 76 22.09 -42.83 -16.84
N VAL A 77 21.28 -41.77 -16.94
CA VAL A 77 20.32 -41.54 -18.02
C VAL A 77 20.55 -40.19 -18.72
N GLY A 78 19.98 -40.00 -19.91
CA GLY A 78 19.93 -38.69 -20.59
C GLY A 78 21.28 -38.15 -21.09
N GLU A 79 22.10 -38.98 -21.75
CA GLU A 79 23.44 -38.58 -22.23
C GLU A 79 23.43 -37.36 -23.16
N GLU A 80 22.46 -37.29 -24.08
CA GLU A 80 22.29 -36.16 -24.99
C GLU A 80 21.92 -34.88 -24.22
N GLN A 81 20.94 -34.99 -23.32
CA GLN A 81 20.50 -33.90 -22.45
C GLN A 81 21.65 -33.37 -21.59
N MET A 82 22.47 -34.26 -21.01
CA MET A 82 23.65 -33.88 -20.25
C MET A 82 24.68 -33.14 -21.12
N SER A 83 24.94 -33.61 -22.34
CA SER A 83 25.90 -32.96 -23.26
C SER A 83 25.48 -31.53 -23.58
N ASN A 84 24.21 -31.35 -23.94
CA ASN A 84 23.61 -30.05 -24.24
C ASN A 84 23.66 -29.10 -23.02
N GLY A 85 23.34 -29.61 -21.83
CA GLY A 85 23.39 -28.84 -20.59
C GLY A 85 24.81 -28.38 -20.22
N LEU A 86 25.80 -29.26 -20.36
CA LEU A 86 27.20 -28.89 -20.14
C LEU A 86 27.70 -27.86 -21.16
N GLN A 87 27.25 -27.94 -22.41
CA GLN A 87 27.54 -26.94 -23.42
C GLN A 87 26.91 -25.58 -23.08
N PHE A 88 25.66 -25.56 -22.61
CA PHE A 88 25.00 -24.35 -22.15
C PHE A 88 25.77 -23.68 -20.99
N ILE A 89 26.12 -24.46 -19.96
CA ILE A 89 26.90 -23.98 -18.81
C ILE A 89 28.22 -23.37 -19.27
N ARG A 90 28.95 -24.06 -20.16
CA ARG A 90 30.22 -23.55 -20.71
C ARG A 90 30.07 -22.21 -21.42
N SER A 91 29.02 -22.07 -22.24
CA SER A 91 28.79 -20.86 -23.04
C SER A 91 28.39 -19.65 -22.18
N HIS A 92 27.75 -19.88 -21.04
CA HIS A 92 27.20 -18.81 -20.20
C HIS A 92 27.93 -18.64 -18.86
N PHE A 93 28.99 -19.40 -18.61
CA PHE A 93 29.68 -19.39 -17.31
C PHE A 93 30.20 -18.01 -16.89
N ALA A 94 30.52 -17.12 -17.84
CA ALA A 94 30.94 -15.76 -17.53
C ALA A 94 29.91 -14.99 -16.68
N SER A 95 28.61 -15.28 -16.83
CA SER A 95 27.51 -14.68 -16.08
C SER A 95 27.53 -15.04 -14.59
N VAL A 96 28.21 -16.11 -14.18
CA VAL A 96 28.37 -16.51 -12.77
C VAL A 96 29.14 -15.44 -11.98
N SER A 97 30.10 -14.77 -12.63
CA SER A 97 30.91 -13.71 -12.02
C SER A 97 30.40 -12.30 -12.31
N ASP A 98 29.34 -12.15 -13.12
CA ASP A 98 28.74 -10.86 -13.43
C ASP A 98 27.90 -10.35 -12.25
N GLU A 99 28.26 -9.18 -11.73
CA GLU A 99 27.56 -8.52 -10.62
C GLU A 99 26.20 -7.94 -11.04
N ASN A 100 25.98 -7.73 -12.35
CA ASN A 100 24.70 -7.24 -12.87
C ASN A 100 23.66 -8.36 -13.02
N GLN A 101 24.06 -9.63 -12.93
CA GLN A 101 23.13 -10.75 -12.98
C GLN A 101 22.40 -10.91 -11.65
N HIS A 102 21.08 -11.09 -11.71
CA HIS A 102 20.29 -11.43 -10.55
C HIS A 102 20.76 -12.75 -9.96
N THR A 103 20.97 -12.76 -8.66
CA THR A 103 21.62 -13.86 -7.95
C THR A 103 20.59 -14.59 -7.10
N PRO A 104 20.28 -15.86 -7.42
CA PRO A 104 19.40 -16.66 -6.58
C PRO A 104 19.92 -16.77 -5.14
N VAL A 105 18.99 -16.90 -4.19
CA VAL A 105 19.34 -17.00 -2.77
C VAL A 105 20.24 -18.21 -2.54
N GLY A 106 21.43 -17.98 -1.97
CA GLY A 106 22.40 -19.04 -1.69
C GLY A 106 23.21 -19.52 -2.89
N PHE A 107 23.19 -18.81 -4.02
CA PHE A 107 23.83 -19.25 -5.26
C PHE A 107 25.31 -19.65 -5.08
N ASP A 108 26.13 -18.84 -4.42
CA ASP A 108 27.57 -19.14 -4.31
C ASP A 108 27.84 -20.39 -3.46
N ILE A 109 27.04 -20.64 -2.41
CA ILE A 109 27.10 -21.88 -1.61
C ILE A 109 26.59 -23.08 -2.40
N ILE A 110 25.38 -22.97 -2.95
CA ILE A 110 24.67 -24.05 -3.65
C ILE A 110 25.41 -24.48 -4.90
N PHE A 111 25.79 -23.53 -5.76
CA PHE A 111 26.43 -23.81 -7.03
C PHE A 111 27.83 -24.44 -6.83
N SER A 112 28.59 -23.94 -5.86
CA SER A 112 29.87 -24.53 -5.46
C SER A 112 29.70 -25.96 -4.92
N GLY A 113 28.68 -26.20 -4.09
CA GLY A 113 28.33 -27.54 -3.61
C GLY A 113 27.99 -28.52 -4.74
N MET A 114 27.23 -28.06 -5.73
CA MET A 114 26.93 -28.84 -6.93
C MET A 114 28.18 -29.18 -7.75
N ILE A 115 29.17 -28.28 -7.83
CA ILE A 115 30.46 -28.55 -8.48
C ILE A 115 31.25 -29.64 -7.72
N GLU A 116 31.25 -29.61 -6.40
CA GLU A 116 31.87 -30.67 -5.58
C GLU A 116 31.13 -32.01 -5.77
N TYR A 117 29.80 -31.99 -5.81
CA TYR A 117 29.00 -33.18 -6.05
C TYR A 117 29.24 -33.78 -7.45
N ALA A 118 29.46 -32.95 -8.48
CA ALA A 118 29.85 -33.40 -9.81
C ALA A 118 31.14 -34.24 -9.78
N LYS A 119 32.13 -33.84 -8.96
CA LYS A 119 33.38 -34.58 -8.76
C LYS A 119 33.12 -35.93 -8.08
N ASP A 120 32.26 -35.95 -7.05
CA ASP A 120 31.85 -37.18 -6.36
C ASP A 120 31.13 -38.16 -7.32
N LEU A 121 30.46 -37.67 -8.37
CA LEU A 121 29.81 -38.46 -9.43
C LEU A 121 30.73 -38.78 -10.63
N ASN A 122 32.03 -38.49 -10.54
CA ASN A 122 32.99 -38.64 -11.64
C ASN A 122 32.52 -37.95 -12.94
N LEU A 123 31.96 -36.74 -12.82
CA LEU A 123 31.53 -35.89 -13.93
C LEU A 123 32.52 -34.74 -14.12
N ASN A 124 33.19 -34.70 -15.27
CA ASN A 124 34.09 -33.61 -15.62
C ASN A 124 33.30 -32.41 -16.14
N LEU A 125 33.25 -31.33 -15.37
CA LEU A 125 32.62 -30.09 -15.80
C LEU A 125 33.56 -29.32 -16.75
N PRO A 126 33.04 -28.68 -17.82
CA PRO A 126 33.82 -27.94 -18.81
C PRO A 126 34.23 -26.54 -18.31
N LEU A 127 34.81 -26.48 -17.10
CA LEU A 127 35.18 -25.25 -16.40
C LEU A 127 36.69 -25.18 -16.19
N ARG A 128 37.27 -23.97 -16.16
CA ARG A 128 38.71 -23.80 -15.88
C ARG A 128 38.97 -23.94 -14.39
N SER A 129 40.14 -24.45 -14.01
CA SER A 129 40.51 -24.56 -12.59
C SER A 129 40.47 -23.22 -11.86
N THR A 130 40.92 -22.15 -12.52
CA THR A 130 40.89 -20.77 -11.99
C THR A 130 39.47 -20.29 -11.68
N ASP A 131 38.50 -20.71 -12.50
CA ASP A 131 37.10 -20.31 -12.35
C ASP A 131 36.45 -21.02 -11.17
N ILE A 132 36.78 -22.30 -10.97
CA ILE A 132 36.34 -23.10 -9.82
C ILE A 132 36.95 -22.55 -8.52
N GLU A 133 38.22 -22.19 -8.53
CA GLU A 133 38.90 -21.58 -7.38
C GLU A 133 38.26 -20.24 -6.98
N ALA A 134 37.89 -19.41 -7.95
CA ALA A 134 37.19 -18.15 -7.70
C ALA A 134 35.80 -18.36 -7.06
N LEU A 135 35.05 -19.36 -7.51
CA LEU A 135 33.75 -19.75 -6.92
C LEU A 135 33.90 -20.22 -5.48
N PHE A 136 34.86 -21.11 -5.21
CA PHE A 136 35.11 -21.58 -3.85
C PHE A 136 35.58 -20.46 -2.93
N HIS A 137 36.36 -19.50 -3.45
CA HIS A 137 36.70 -18.31 -2.69
C HIS A 137 35.46 -17.45 -2.36
N LYS A 138 34.51 -17.27 -3.30
CA LYS A 138 33.24 -16.58 -3.02
C LYS A 138 32.41 -17.31 -1.97
N ARG A 139 32.24 -18.62 -2.09
CA ARG A 139 31.59 -19.46 -1.08
C ARG A 139 32.25 -19.28 0.29
N ASP A 140 33.58 -19.37 0.35
CA ASP A 140 34.32 -19.22 1.60
C ASP A 140 34.18 -17.82 2.18
N LEU A 141 34.16 -16.78 1.35
CA LEU A 141 33.88 -15.41 1.77
C LEU A 141 32.46 -15.27 2.31
N GLU A 142 31.46 -15.89 1.69
CA GLU A 142 30.09 -15.89 2.19
C GLU A 142 30.00 -16.63 3.53
N LEU A 143 30.54 -17.84 3.63
CA LEU A 143 30.60 -18.62 4.87
C LEU A 143 31.43 -17.91 5.97
N ARG A 144 32.41 -17.07 5.62
CA ARG A 144 33.23 -16.27 6.56
C ARG A 144 32.65 -14.91 6.90
N SER A 145 31.96 -14.23 5.98
CA SER A 145 31.22 -13.00 6.28
C SER A 145 30.12 -13.29 7.31
N CYS A 146 29.68 -14.55 7.37
CA CYS A 146 28.86 -15.13 8.44
C CYS A 146 29.55 -15.32 9.82
N ASN A 147 30.85 -15.07 10.00
CA ASN A 147 31.60 -15.40 11.24
C ASN A 147 31.69 -14.26 12.27
N ARG A 148 31.04 -13.10 12.04
CA ARG A 148 30.93 -12.04 13.05
C ARG A 148 29.58 -12.19 13.77
N GLU A 149 29.61 -12.94 14.87
CA GLU A 149 28.51 -13.27 15.80
C GLU A 149 27.51 -14.37 15.34
N SER A 150 27.33 -15.39 16.19
CA SER A 150 26.44 -16.54 15.97
C SER A 150 24.97 -16.13 16.16
N SER A 151 24.35 -15.58 15.12
CA SER A 151 22.93 -15.26 15.12
C SER A 151 22.09 -16.47 14.69
N LYS A 152 20.89 -16.65 15.28
CA LYS A 152 19.91 -17.66 14.83
C LYS A 152 19.54 -17.51 13.34
N GLY A 153 19.69 -16.30 12.79
CA GLY A 153 19.47 -16.02 11.36
C GLY A 153 20.48 -16.74 10.47
N ARG A 154 21.74 -16.86 10.91
CA ARG A 154 22.76 -17.66 10.22
C ARG A 154 22.41 -19.14 10.20
N GLU A 155 21.98 -19.70 11.33
CA GLU A 155 21.53 -21.10 11.39
C GLU A 155 20.37 -21.34 10.43
N ALA A 156 19.40 -20.42 10.40
CA ALA A 156 18.27 -20.48 9.48
C ALA A 156 18.71 -20.40 8.01
N TYR A 157 19.66 -19.52 7.69
CA TYR A 157 20.21 -19.40 6.34
C TYR A 157 20.93 -20.68 5.88
N LEU A 158 21.86 -21.20 6.69
CA LEU A 158 22.56 -22.44 6.37
C LEU A 158 21.60 -23.63 6.28
N ALA A 159 20.55 -23.65 7.12
CA ALA A 159 19.49 -24.63 7.01
C ALA A 159 18.71 -24.49 5.69
N TYR A 160 18.42 -23.27 5.26
CA TYR A 160 17.73 -23.00 4.00
C TYR A 160 18.54 -23.46 2.78
N VAL A 161 19.87 -23.25 2.76
CA VAL A 161 20.75 -23.63 1.63
C VAL A 161 21.43 -24.99 1.79
N SER A 162 20.89 -25.86 2.66
CA SER A 162 21.56 -27.10 3.09
C SER A 162 21.90 -28.07 1.96
N GLU A 163 21.13 -28.06 0.87
CA GLU A 163 21.42 -28.90 -0.29
C GLU A 163 22.78 -28.58 -0.94
N GLY A 164 23.24 -27.34 -0.81
CA GLY A 164 24.56 -26.89 -1.26
C GLY A 164 25.72 -27.30 -0.35
N ILE A 165 25.44 -27.60 0.92
CA ILE A 165 26.47 -27.97 1.91
C ILE A 165 26.67 -29.49 1.96
N GLY A 166 25.60 -30.24 1.72
CA GLY A 166 25.62 -31.70 1.56
C GLY A 166 26.14 -32.44 2.80
N LYS A 167 27.13 -33.32 2.61
CA LYS A 167 27.64 -34.23 3.65
C LYS A 167 28.26 -33.56 4.88
N HIS A 168 28.66 -32.29 4.76
CA HIS A 168 29.25 -31.53 5.87
C HIS A 168 28.21 -30.78 6.72
N GLN A 169 26.92 -30.89 6.37
CA GLN A 169 25.86 -30.16 7.04
C GLN A 169 25.43 -30.82 8.36
N ASP A 170 25.16 -29.99 9.38
CA ASP A 170 24.51 -30.43 10.61
C ASP A 170 23.00 -30.60 10.39
N TRP A 171 22.60 -31.77 9.92
CA TRP A 171 21.19 -32.10 9.67
C TRP A 171 20.34 -32.08 10.94
N GLY A 172 20.91 -32.28 12.13
CA GLY A 172 20.18 -32.14 13.39
C GLY A 172 19.75 -30.70 13.66
N MET A 173 20.61 -29.73 13.30
CA MET A 173 20.27 -28.30 13.30
C MET A 173 19.21 -27.97 12.25
N VAL A 174 19.35 -28.48 11.02
CA VAL A 174 18.40 -28.23 9.92
C VAL A 174 16.98 -28.65 10.30
N MET A 175 16.82 -29.81 10.93
CA MET A 175 15.50 -30.34 11.30
C MET A 175 14.75 -29.48 12.33
N LYS A 176 15.40 -28.54 13.02
CA LYS A 176 14.72 -27.55 13.88
C LYS A 176 13.76 -26.63 13.12
N TYR A 177 13.91 -26.54 11.79
CA TYR A 177 13.12 -25.70 10.90
C TYR A 177 12.04 -26.48 10.14
N GLN A 178 11.79 -27.74 10.50
CA GLN A 178 10.72 -28.52 9.89
C GLN A 178 9.35 -27.96 10.30
N ARG A 179 8.51 -27.69 9.30
CA ARG A 179 7.14 -27.17 9.46
C ARG A 179 6.15 -28.31 9.68
N LYS A 180 4.92 -27.99 10.12
CA LYS A 180 3.86 -29.00 10.35
C LYS A 180 3.55 -29.86 9.12
N ASN A 181 3.72 -29.31 7.92
CA ASN A 181 3.52 -30.03 6.66
C ASN A 181 4.67 -31.00 6.30
N GLY A 182 5.71 -31.11 7.12
CA GLY A 182 6.88 -31.96 6.90
C GLY A 182 8.00 -31.31 6.09
N SER A 183 7.78 -30.13 5.51
CA SER A 183 8.78 -29.40 4.73
C SER A 183 9.82 -28.70 5.61
N LEU A 184 10.97 -28.40 5.01
CA LEU A 184 11.93 -27.42 5.52
C LEU A 184 11.73 -26.11 4.76
N PHE A 185 11.30 -25.05 5.47
CA PHE A 185 11.04 -23.72 4.89
C PHE A 185 10.07 -23.69 3.70
N ASN A 186 9.18 -24.69 3.53
CA ASN A 186 8.39 -24.87 2.31
C ASN A 186 9.25 -25.05 1.03
N SER A 187 10.56 -25.32 1.14
CA SER A 187 11.48 -25.51 0.01
C SER A 187 11.59 -26.99 -0.36
N PRO A 188 11.19 -27.40 -1.58
CA PRO A 188 11.33 -28.79 -2.00
C PRO A 188 12.80 -29.23 -2.12
N SER A 189 13.72 -28.39 -2.61
CA SER A 189 15.14 -28.75 -2.69
C SER A 189 15.76 -29.07 -1.32
N THR A 190 15.54 -28.21 -0.30
CA THR A 190 16.03 -28.44 1.06
C THR A 190 15.44 -29.72 1.65
N THR A 191 14.13 -29.91 1.44
CA THR A 191 13.40 -31.07 1.97
C THR A 191 13.85 -32.37 1.31
N ALA A 192 14.12 -32.35 -0.01
CA ALA A 192 14.65 -33.48 -0.76
C ALA A 192 16.06 -33.84 -0.31
N ALA A 193 16.93 -32.85 -0.07
CA ALA A 193 18.26 -33.09 0.46
C ALA A 193 18.21 -33.72 1.86
N ALA A 194 17.35 -33.21 2.75
CA ALA A 194 17.15 -33.81 4.08
C ALA A 194 16.63 -35.25 4.00
N LEU A 195 15.67 -35.52 3.11
CA LEU A 195 15.15 -36.87 2.89
C LEU A 195 16.23 -37.84 2.41
N ALA A 196 17.08 -37.41 1.47
CA ALA A 196 18.17 -38.22 0.94
C ALA A 196 19.21 -38.59 2.02
N HIS A 197 19.39 -37.75 3.04
CA HIS A 197 20.35 -37.97 4.12
C HIS A 197 19.76 -38.69 5.35
N LEU A 198 18.53 -38.36 5.75
CA LEU A 198 17.94 -38.79 7.03
C LEU A 198 16.81 -39.82 6.88
N GLN A 199 16.25 -40.01 5.67
CA GLN A 199 15.04 -40.83 5.45
C GLN A 199 13.86 -40.44 6.35
N ASN A 200 13.65 -39.14 6.56
CA ASN A 200 12.59 -38.62 7.43
C ASN A 200 11.20 -38.75 6.78
N ASP A 201 10.26 -39.40 7.47
CA ASP A 201 8.89 -39.63 6.98
C ASP A 201 8.12 -38.34 6.66
N GLY A 202 8.30 -37.28 7.46
CA GLY A 202 7.64 -35.99 7.21
C GLY A 202 8.10 -35.36 5.89
N CYS A 203 9.41 -35.41 5.61
CA CYS A 203 9.96 -34.93 4.34
C CYS A 203 9.43 -35.74 3.15
N LEU A 204 9.30 -37.07 3.31
CA LEU A 204 8.74 -37.95 2.28
C LEU A 204 7.28 -37.62 2.00
N CYS A 205 6.44 -37.53 3.04
CA CYS A 205 5.03 -37.19 2.92
C CYS A 205 4.82 -35.82 2.23
N TYR A 206 5.64 -34.83 2.59
CA TYR A 206 5.59 -33.51 1.94
C TYR A 206 5.85 -33.61 0.43
N LEU A 207 6.96 -34.25 0.02
CA LEU A 207 7.32 -34.33 -1.41
C LEU A 207 6.30 -35.17 -2.21
N GLN A 208 5.76 -36.24 -1.62
CA GLN A 208 4.69 -37.02 -2.24
C GLN A 208 3.43 -36.17 -2.47
N ALA A 209 2.99 -35.41 -1.46
CA ALA A 209 1.85 -34.52 -1.58
C ALA A 209 2.06 -33.42 -2.65
N LEU A 210 3.30 -32.92 -2.80
CA LEU A 210 3.63 -31.99 -3.88
C LEU A 210 3.48 -32.63 -5.25
N LEU A 211 4.03 -33.84 -5.46
CA LEU A 211 3.96 -34.53 -6.74
C LEU A 211 2.54 -34.98 -7.08
N GLU A 212 1.71 -35.31 -6.08
CA GLU A 212 0.27 -35.53 -6.30
C GLU A 212 -0.43 -34.29 -6.86
N LYS A 213 0.01 -33.09 -6.45
CA LYS A 213 -0.58 -31.81 -6.87
C LYS A 213 -0.02 -31.27 -8.18
N PHE A 214 1.30 -31.32 -8.36
CA PHE A 214 2.01 -30.72 -9.48
C PHE A 214 2.46 -31.74 -10.55
N GLY A 215 2.08 -33.01 -10.38
CA GLY A 215 2.48 -34.10 -11.25
C GLY A 215 3.95 -34.47 -11.02
N ASN A 216 4.73 -34.52 -12.09
CA ASN A 216 6.12 -34.99 -12.00
C ASN A 216 7.14 -33.89 -11.64
N ALA A 217 6.70 -32.64 -11.46
CA ALA A 217 7.58 -31.52 -11.12
C ALA A 217 7.11 -30.81 -9.85
N VAL A 218 7.98 -30.00 -9.25
CA VAL A 218 7.69 -29.24 -8.03
C VAL A 218 8.05 -27.76 -8.21
N PRO A 219 7.36 -26.82 -7.54
CA PRO A 219 7.73 -25.40 -7.53
C PRO A 219 8.94 -25.14 -6.62
N THR A 220 9.41 -23.89 -6.55
CA THR A 220 10.51 -23.51 -5.63
C THR A 220 10.06 -23.34 -4.17
N ILE A 221 8.76 -23.07 -3.95
CA ILE A 221 8.16 -22.91 -2.63
C ILE A 221 6.72 -23.43 -2.62
N TYR A 222 6.34 -24.22 -1.60
CA TYR A 222 4.95 -24.66 -1.41
C TYR A 222 4.66 -25.11 0.04
N PRO A 223 3.46 -24.85 0.62
CA PRO A 223 2.41 -23.96 0.12
C PRO A 223 2.88 -22.50 0.10
N PHE A 224 2.32 -21.74 -0.85
CA PHE A 224 2.54 -20.30 -0.98
C PHE A 224 1.32 -19.71 -1.70
N HIS A 225 0.15 -19.90 -1.10
CA HIS A 225 -1.12 -19.55 -1.72
C HIS A 225 -1.75 -18.33 -1.08
N LEU A 226 -1.53 -18.09 0.22
CA LEU A 226 -2.19 -16.97 0.88
C LEU A 226 -1.60 -15.63 0.46
N TYR A 227 -0.27 -15.52 0.45
CA TYR A 227 0.42 -14.30 0.06
C TYR A 227 0.05 -13.85 -1.37
N PRO A 228 0.12 -14.69 -2.43
CA PRO A 228 -0.25 -14.24 -3.77
C PRO A 228 -1.73 -13.86 -3.89
N ARG A 229 -2.66 -14.48 -3.14
CA ARG A 229 -4.09 -14.06 -3.15
C ARG A 229 -4.26 -12.68 -2.56
N LEU A 230 -3.64 -12.43 -1.42
CA LEU A 230 -3.68 -11.13 -0.75
C LEU A 230 -2.99 -10.06 -1.59
N PHE A 231 -1.85 -10.38 -2.19
CA PHE A 231 -1.14 -9.46 -3.07
C PHE A 231 -1.96 -9.13 -4.32
N MET A 232 -2.71 -10.10 -4.84
CA MET A 232 -3.63 -9.88 -5.95
C MET A 232 -4.82 -9.00 -5.55
N VAL A 233 -5.40 -9.20 -4.36
CA VAL A 233 -6.43 -8.28 -3.81
C VAL A 233 -5.87 -6.87 -3.74
N GLU A 234 -4.70 -6.68 -3.12
CA GLU A 234 -4.04 -5.38 -3.05
C GLU A 234 -3.79 -4.80 -4.45
N THR A 235 -3.31 -5.59 -5.39
CA THR A 235 -3.00 -5.12 -6.75
C THR A 235 -4.26 -4.60 -7.43
N ILE A 236 -5.37 -5.34 -7.39
CA ILE A 236 -6.64 -4.93 -8.00
C ILE A 236 -7.21 -3.67 -7.33
N GLU A 237 -7.19 -3.61 -6.00
CA GLU A 237 -7.66 -2.43 -5.26
C GLU A 237 -6.80 -1.20 -5.55
N SER A 238 -5.49 -1.38 -5.57
CA SER A 238 -4.51 -0.31 -5.78
C SER A 238 -4.41 0.17 -7.23
N LEU A 239 -4.96 -0.60 -8.19
CA LEU A 239 -5.18 -0.19 -9.58
C LEU A 239 -6.55 0.48 -9.79
N GLY A 240 -7.43 0.48 -8.78
CA GLY A 240 -8.73 1.14 -8.82
C GLY A 240 -9.85 0.34 -9.50
N ILE A 241 -9.66 -0.96 -9.72
CA ILE A 241 -10.63 -1.87 -10.35
C ILE A 241 -11.29 -2.84 -9.35
N GLY A 242 -11.05 -2.67 -8.04
CA GLY A 242 -11.58 -3.54 -6.97
C GLY A 242 -13.10 -3.69 -6.95
N GLU A 243 -13.82 -2.67 -7.41
CA GLU A 243 -15.28 -2.66 -7.49
C GLU A 243 -15.86 -3.80 -8.33
N HIS A 244 -15.14 -4.22 -9.38
CA HIS A 244 -15.54 -5.33 -10.26
C HIS A 244 -15.38 -6.70 -9.62
N PHE A 245 -14.58 -6.79 -8.55
CA PHE A 245 -14.19 -8.04 -7.90
C PHE A 245 -14.62 -8.12 -6.43
N ARG A 246 -15.61 -7.33 -6.01
CA ARG A 246 -16.05 -7.23 -4.61
C ARG A 246 -16.37 -8.59 -3.97
N LYS A 247 -17.03 -9.49 -4.70
CA LYS A 247 -17.42 -10.81 -4.18
C LYS A 247 -16.21 -11.71 -3.97
N GLU A 248 -15.31 -11.69 -4.94
CA GLU A 248 -14.08 -12.47 -4.94
C GLU A 248 -13.11 -11.97 -3.86
N ILE A 249 -12.91 -10.65 -3.77
CA ILE A 249 -12.14 -10.00 -2.70
C ILE A 249 -12.72 -10.42 -1.35
N ARG A 250 -14.04 -10.27 -1.15
CA ARG A 250 -14.67 -10.63 0.12
C ARG A 250 -14.41 -12.10 0.49
N SER A 251 -14.54 -13.02 -0.46
CA SER A 251 -14.25 -14.44 -0.23
C SER A 251 -12.81 -14.70 0.20
N VAL A 252 -11.83 -14.02 -0.40
CA VAL A 252 -10.41 -14.13 -0.02
C VAL A 252 -10.19 -13.59 1.40
N LEU A 253 -10.82 -12.46 1.74
CA LEU A 253 -10.68 -11.86 3.06
C LEU A 253 -11.32 -12.72 4.16
N ASP A 254 -12.53 -13.25 3.93
CA ASP A 254 -13.20 -14.13 4.89
C ASP A 254 -12.38 -15.41 5.14
N GLU A 255 -11.78 -15.98 4.09
CA GLU A 255 -10.88 -17.13 4.23
C GLU A 255 -9.59 -16.77 4.97
N THR A 256 -8.96 -15.65 4.63
CA THR A 256 -7.75 -15.17 5.31
C THR A 256 -8.02 -14.92 6.78
N TYR A 257 -9.18 -14.34 7.11
CA TYR A 257 -9.59 -14.09 8.49
C TYR A 257 -9.78 -15.40 9.27
N ARG A 258 -10.38 -16.42 8.65
CA ARG A 258 -10.46 -17.76 9.25
C ARG A 258 -9.08 -18.33 9.54
N CYS A 259 -8.15 -18.26 8.59
CA CYS A 259 -6.77 -18.72 8.77
C CYS A 259 -6.03 -17.93 9.87
N TRP A 260 -6.29 -16.62 9.96
CA TRP A 260 -5.78 -15.74 11.00
C TRP A 260 -6.24 -16.21 12.39
N LEU A 261 -7.55 -16.45 12.57
CA LEU A 261 -8.12 -16.94 13.82
C LEU A 261 -7.62 -18.35 14.20
N GLN A 262 -7.30 -19.18 13.21
CA GLN A 262 -6.79 -20.54 13.41
C GLN A 262 -5.30 -20.60 13.76
N GLY A 263 -4.57 -19.49 13.69
CA GLY A 263 -3.13 -19.51 13.96
C GLY A 263 -2.32 -20.20 12.84
N GLU A 264 -2.78 -20.13 11.59
CA GLU A 264 -2.15 -20.85 10.47
C GLU A 264 -0.69 -20.43 10.24
N GLU A 265 0.21 -21.40 10.18
CA GLU A 265 1.67 -21.17 10.09
C GLU A 265 2.08 -20.37 8.85
N GLU A 266 1.34 -20.51 7.74
CA GLU A 266 1.59 -19.77 6.51
C GLU A 266 1.46 -18.25 6.70
N ILE A 267 0.60 -17.80 7.62
CA ILE A 267 0.50 -16.37 7.98
C ILE A 267 1.64 -15.99 8.92
N PHE A 268 1.75 -16.69 10.05
CA PHE A 268 2.50 -16.18 11.20
C PHE A 268 3.99 -16.46 11.17
N LEU A 269 4.47 -17.35 10.28
CA LEU A 269 5.91 -17.60 10.10
C LEU A 269 6.55 -16.77 8.97
N ASP A 270 5.73 -16.10 8.15
CA ASP A 270 6.21 -15.28 7.04
C ASP A 270 5.91 -13.79 7.29
N PRO A 271 6.93 -12.92 7.43
CA PRO A 271 6.73 -11.52 7.79
C PRO A 271 5.90 -10.76 6.76
N ALA A 272 6.13 -11.01 5.46
CA ALA A 272 5.41 -10.32 4.39
C ALA A 272 3.93 -10.72 4.37
N THR A 273 3.63 -12.02 4.51
CA THR A 273 2.26 -12.56 4.58
C THR A 273 1.53 -12.07 5.82
N CYS A 274 2.16 -12.12 7.00
CA CYS A 274 1.55 -11.65 8.24
C CYS A 274 1.21 -10.16 8.15
N ALA A 275 2.15 -9.33 7.69
CA ALA A 275 1.97 -7.89 7.58
C ALA A 275 0.88 -7.52 6.58
N LEU A 276 0.88 -8.15 5.40
CA LEU A 276 -0.12 -7.95 4.37
C LEU A 276 -1.52 -8.40 4.83
N ALA A 277 -1.63 -9.60 5.42
CA ALA A 277 -2.89 -10.11 5.95
C ALA A 277 -3.45 -9.18 7.03
N PHE A 278 -2.62 -8.80 8.02
CA PHE A 278 -3.01 -7.86 9.07
C PHE A 278 -3.55 -6.55 8.48
N ARG A 279 -2.80 -5.93 7.57
CA ARG A 279 -3.16 -4.63 6.98
C ARG A 279 -4.45 -4.71 6.19
N ILE A 280 -4.60 -5.68 5.29
CA ILE A 280 -5.78 -5.80 4.42
C ILE A 280 -7.01 -6.18 5.24
N LEU A 281 -6.90 -7.12 6.18
CA LEU A 281 -8.00 -7.49 7.08
C LEU A 281 -8.46 -6.29 7.89
N ARG A 282 -7.52 -5.55 8.51
CA ARG A 282 -7.83 -4.35 9.28
C ARG A 282 -8.45 -3.26 8.42
N ALA A 283 -7.93 -3.00 7.22
CA ALA A 283 -8.46 -2.01 6.28
C ALA A 283 -9.94 -2.27 5.91
N ASN A 284 -10.31 -3.55 5.87
CA ASN A 284 -11.64 -4.04 5.51
C ASN A 284 -12.54 -4.34 6.72
N GLY A 285 -12.19 -3.80 7.91
CA GLY A 285 -13.06 -3.85 9.10
C GLY A 285 -13.03 -5.15 9.91
N TYR A 286 -12.13 -6.09 9.58
CA TYR A 286 -11.98 -7.31 10.38
C TYR A 286 -11.23 -7.01 11.69
N GLU A 287 -11.69 -7.64 12.77
CA GLU A 287 -11.08 -7.50 14.11
C GLU A 287 -9.80 -8.34 14.19
N VAL A 288 -8.65 -7.70 13.94
CA VAL A 288 -7.31 -8.31 14.03
C VAL A 288 -6.39 -7.54 14.99
N SER A 289 -5.68 -8.29 15.83
CA SER A 289 -4.69 -7.76 16.77
C SER A 289 -3.35 -7.50 16.07
N SER A 290 -2.60 -6.48 16.52
CA SER A 290 -1.21 -6.25 16.07
C SER A 290 -0.20 -7.15 16.79
N GLU A 291 -0.61 -7.89 17.82
CA GLU A 291 0.28 -8.71 18.66
C GLU A 291 1.13 -9.72 17.87
N PRO A 292 0.62 -10.41 16.84
CA PRO A 292 1.45 -11.34 16.06
C PRO A 292 2.65 -10.68 15.35
N LEU A 293 2.59 -9.37 15.09
CA LEU A 293 3.69 -8.64 14.49
C LEU A 293 4.89 -8.47 15.45
N THR A 294 4.71 -8.71 16.76
CA THR A 294 5.83 -8.72 17.72
C THR A 294 6.87 -9.78 17.37
N GLY A 295 6.48 -10.89 16.73
CA GLY A 295 7.39 -11.91 16.21
C GLY A 295 8.37 -11.40 15.15
N PHE A 296 8.14 -10.19 14.62
CA PHE A 296 8.98 -9.51 13.63
C PHE A 296 9.53 -8.17 14.15
N ALA A 297 9.64 -7.99 15.48
CA ALA A 297 10.40 -6.89 16.06
C ALA A 297 11.85 -6.91 15.51
N GLU A 298 12.53 -5.77 15.51
CA GLU A 298 13.86 -5.58 14.89
C GLU A 298 14.84 -6.73 15.20
N GLU A 299 15.00 -7.07 16.49
CA GLU A 299 15.87 -8.16 16.95
C GLU A 299 15.43 -9.55 16.47
N HIS A 300 14.12 -9.80 16.37
CA HIS A 300 13.56 -11.06 15.90
C HIS A 300 13.67 -11.19 14.38
N PHE A 301 13.42 -10.11 13.64
CA PHE A 301 13.58 -10.06 12.19
C PHE A 301 15.04 -10.35 11.81
N PHE A 302 16.02 -9.64 12.38
CA PHE A 302 17.44 -9.86 12.10
C PHE A 302 17.99 -11.21 12.60
N SER A 303 17.24 -11.92 13.46
CA SER A 303 17.55 -13.29 13.86
C SER A 303 16.78 -14.37 13.08
N SER A 304 16.05 -13.98 12.04
CA SER A 304 15.34 -14.87 11.11
C SER A 304 16.08 -15.01 9.77
N LEU A 305 15.57 -15.91 8.90
CA LEU A 305 16.05 -16.04 7.52
C LEU A 305 15.90 -14.72 6.74
N GLY A 306 14.74 -14.05 6.86
CA GLY A 306 14.45 -12.81 6.13
C GLY A 306 15.38 -11.67 6.51
N GLY A 307 15.69 -11.50 7.80
CA GLY A 307 16.62 -10.47 8.24
C GLY A 307 18.08 -10.77 7.87
N TYR A 308 18.47 -12.04 7.84
CA TYR A 308 19.79 -12.43 7.33
C TYR A 308 19.92 -12.12 5.82
N LEU A 309 18.88 -12.40 5.05
CA LEU A 309 18.80 -12.10 3.62
C LEU A 309 18.58 -10.61 3.31
N LYS A 310 18.33 -9.78 4.34
CA LYS A 310 17.93 -8.37 4.18
C LYS A 310 16.73 -8.22 3.23
N ASP A 311 15.70 -9.00 3.47
CA ASP A 311 14.48 -9.02 2.66
C ASP A 311 13.75 -7.67 2.72
N SER A 312 14.04 -6.81 1.75
CA SER A 312 13.46 -5.46 1.64
C SER A 312 11.96 -5.48 1.36
N ASP A 313 11.45 -6.50 0.66
CA ASP A 313 10.02 -6.61 0.36
C ASP A 313 9.24 -6.95 1.64
N ALA A 314 9.76 -7.85 2.47
CA ALA A 314 9.19 -8.13 3.79
C ALA A 314 9.21 -6.90 4.71
N VAL A 315 10.31 -6.15 4.74
CA VAL A 315 10.41 -4.92 5.53
C VAL A 315 9.46 -3.84 5.03
N LEU A 316 9.26 -3.72 3.71
CA LEU A 316 8.29 -2.81 3.12
C LEU A 316 6.85 -3.14 3.54
N GLU A 317 6.47 -4.41 3.55
CA GLU A 317 5.15 -4.82 4.02
C GLU A 317 4.97 -4.59 5.53
N LEU A 318 6.00 -4.85 6.33
CA LEU A 318 6.01 -4.52 7.76
C LEU A 318 5.88 -3.00 7.99
N PHE A 319 6.54 -2.18 7.18
CA PHE A 319 6.41 -0.72 7.24
C PHE A 319 4.98 -0.29 6.92
N ARG A 320 4.38 -0.77 5.83
CA ARG A 320 2.99 -0.45 5.46
C ARG A 320 1.99 -0.91 6.51
N ALA A 321 2.18 -2.09 7.09
CA ALA A 321 1.35 -2.59 8.18
C ALA A 321 1.45 -1.68 9.43
N SER A 322 2.64 -1.17 9.72
CA SER A 322 2.87 -0.27 10.87
C SER A 322 2.14 1.07 10.76
N GLU A 323 1.66 1.47 9.58
CA GLU A 323 0.87 2.68 9.40
C GLU A 323 -0.60 2.53 9.86
N MET A 324 -1.07 1.30 10.08
CA MET A 324 -2.46 0.97 10.43
C MET A 324 -2.72 1.02 11.95
N ILE A 325 -2.15 2.03 12.61
CA ILE A 325 -2.31 2.24 14.06
C ILE A 325 -3.69 2.87 14.31
N ILE A 326 -4.52 2.22 15.11
CA ILE A 326 -5.88 2.70 15.41
C ILE A 326 -6.18 2.73 16.90
N TYR A 327 -5.42 2.01 17.72
CA TYR A 327 -5.51 2.06 19.17
C TYR A 327 -4.28 2.75 19.79
N PRO A 328 -4.45 3.50 20.90
CA PRO A 328 -3.36 4.26 21.52
C PRO A 328 -2.29 3.38 22.17
N ASP A 329 -2.58 2.12 22.47
CA ASP A 329 -1.71 1.15 23.14
C ASP A 329 -0.91 0.24 22.18
N GLU A 330 -0.99 0.48 20.86
CA GLU A 330 -0.28 -0.30 19.84
C GLU A 330 1.20 0.12 19.66
N LEU A 331 1.96 0.14 20.77
CA LEU A 331 3.40 0.45 20.79
C LEU A 331 4.23 -0.46 19.87
N VAL A 332 3.75 -1.67 19.59
CA VAL A 332 4.35 -2.62 18.65
C VAL A 332 4.48 -2.00 17.27
N LEU A 333 3.40 -1.38 16.76
CA LEU A 333 3.38 -0.77 15.44
C LEU A 333 4.24 0.49 15.39
N GLU A 334 4.31 1.27 16.48
CA GLU A 334 5.18 2.45 16.54
C GLU A 334 6.67 2.09 16.47
N LYS A 335 7.09 1.08 17.26
CA LYS A 335 8.45 0.54 17.19
C LYS A 335 8.74 -0.01 15.79
N GLN A 336 7.79 -0.74 15.22
CA GLN A 336 7.90 -1.31 13.89
C GLN A 336 8.07 -0.23 12.82
N ASN A 337 7.27 0.82 12.86
CA ASN A 337 7.38 1.95 11.93
C ASN A 337 8.77 2.59 11.99
N SER A 338 9.31 2.78 13.20
CA SER A 338 10.62 3.38 13.41
C SER A 338 11.76 2.60 12.76
N TRP A 339 11.90 1.30 13.09
CA TRP A 339 13.04 0.51 12.59
C TRP A 339 12.90 0.19 11.10
N THR A 340 11.68 -0.12 10.62
CA THR A 340 11.45 -0.41 9.20
C THR A 340 11.69 0.82 8.33
N SER A 341 11.25 2.02 8.76
CA SER A 341 11.54 3.29 8.08
C SER A 341 13.05 3.56 8.02
N HIS A 342 13.78 3.29 9.10
CA HIS A 342 15.23 3.44 9.13
C HIS A 342 15.92 2.49 8.15
N PHE A 343 15.57 1.20 8.19
CA PHE A 343 16.11 0.18 7.29
C PHE A 343 15.87 0.54 5.82
N LEU A 344 14.64 0.87 5.44
CA LEU A 344 14.28 1.21 4.06
C LEU A 344 15.03 2.45 3.55
N LYS A 345 15.23 3.47 4.39
CA LYS A 345 16.03 4.65 4.04
C LYS A 345 17.51 4.31 3.84
N GLN A 346 18.05 3.42 4.66
CA GLN A 346 19.42 2.93 4.51
C GLN A 346 19.59 2.15 3.20
N GLU A 347 18.67 1.24 2.90
CA GLU A 347 18.69 0.46 1.67
C GLU A 347 18.62 1.37 0.43
N LEU A 348 17.71 2.36 0.41
CA LEU A 348 17.64 3.38 -0.65
C LEU A 348 18.95 4.15 -0.86
N SER A 349 19.66 4.48 0.22
CA SER A 349 20.95 5.17 0.11
C SER A 349 22.02 4.29 -0.54
N SER A 350 21.96 2.97 -0.29
CA SER A 350 22.93 1.99 -0.77
C SER A 350 22.66 1.49 -2.20
N SER A 351 21.39 1.40 -2.60
CA SER A 351 20.91 0.87 -3.88
C SER A 351 21.09 1.83 -5.06
N SER A 352 21.49 3.08 -4.80
CA SER A 352 21.84 4.11 -5.81
C SER A 352 22.99 3.72 -6.76
N LYS A 353 23.58 2.51 -6.60
CA LYS A 353 24.75 2.01 -7.35
C LYS A 353 24.45 0.92 -8.39
N SER A 354 23.25 0.34 -8.45
CA SER A 354 22.91 -0.75 -9.41
C SER A 354 21.72 -0.37 -10.29
N ALA A 355 21.87 -0.49 -11.61
CA ALA A 355 21.02 0.17 -12.61
C ALA A 355 19.97 -0.75 -13.29
N ASP A 356 19.46 -1.79 -12.63
CA ASP A 356 18.57 -2.78 -13.27
C ASP A 356 17.07 -2.47 -13.12
N LYS A 357 16.26 -2.93 -14.08
CA LYS A 357 14.80 -2.66 -14.14
C LYS A 357 14.00 -3.29 -12.99
N ILE A 358 14.26 -4.55 -12.62
CA ILE A 358 13.59 -5.21 -11.47
C ILE A 358 13.90 -4.47 -10.16
N ASN A 359 15.15 -4.03 -10.01
CA ASN A 359 15.57 -3.23 -8.88
C ASN A 359 14.90 -1.83 -8.90
N LYS A 360 14.72 -1.22 -10.07
CA LYS A 360 13.99 0.07 -10.19
C LYS A 360 12.55 -0.01 -9.69
N TYR A 361 11.81 -1.08 -10.02
CA TYR A 361 10.43 -1.22 -9.54
C TYR A 361 10.36 -1.37 -8.01
N ALA A 362 11.18 -2.24 -7.44
CA ALA A 362 11.26 -2.42 -5.99
C ALA A 362 11.70 -1.13 -5.27
N VAL A 363 12.75 -0.47 -5.77
CA VAL A 363 13.25 0.82 -5.23
C VAL A 363 12.17 1.90 -5.32
N GLN A 364 11.42 1.96 -6.42
CA GLN A 364 10.35 2.94 -6.58
C GLN A 364 9.22 2.69 -5.58
N LYS A 365 8.82 1.43 -5.33
CA LYS A 365 7.84 1.09 -4.28
C LYS A 365 8.28 1.55 -2.90
N VAL A 366 9.55 1.34 -2.55
CA VAL A 366 10.10 1.76 -1.27
C VAL A 366 10.12 3.28 -1.16
N LYS A 367 10.56 3.97 -2.23
CA LYS A 367 10.54 5.44 -2.30
C LYS A 367 9.13 5.99 -2.13
N ASP A 368 8.16 5.45 -2.86
CA ASP A 368 6.77 5.89 -2.81
C ASP A 368 6.15 5.68 -1.42
N ALA A 369 6.42 4.54 -0.77
CA ALA A 369 5.91 4.26 0.57
C ALA A 369 6.49 5.23 1.62
N LEU A 370 7.77 5.60 1.50
CA LEU A 370 8.42 6.55 2.42
C LEU A 370 8.03 8.01 2.14
N GLU A 371 7.76 8.36 0.88
CA GLU A 371 7.42 9.72 0.46
C GLU A 371 5.93 10.03 0.67
N TYR A 372 5.05 9.05 0.50
CA TYR A 372 3.60 9.20 0.56
C TYR A 372 2.98 8.32 1.66
N PRO A 373 2.91 8.82 2.91
CA PRO A 373 2.28 8.08 4.01
C PRO A 373 0.85 7.66 3.68
N HIS A 374 0.39 6.53 4.24
CA HIS A 374 -0.95 6.00 3.99
C HIS A 374 -2.05 7.06 4.25
N TYR A 375 -1.90 7.83 5.32
CA TYR A 375 -2.87 8.85 5.75
C TYR A 375 -2.85 10.14 4.92
N ALA A 376 -1.90 10.32 3.99
CA ALA A 376 -1.79 11.50 3.12
C ALA A 376 -1.88 11.12 1.63
N SER A 377 -2.24 9.88 1.32
CA SER A 377 -2.29 9.35 -0.04
C SER A 377 -3.70 9.38 -0.62
N LEU A 378 -3.92 10.20 -1.65
CA LEU A 378 -5.20 10.31 -2.38
C LEU A 378 -5.35 9.17 -3.40
N GLN A 379 -6.52 8.52 -3.43
CA GLN A 379 -6.75 7.30 -4.20
C GLN A 379 -6.41 7.43 -5.68
N ARG A 380 -6.87 8.49 -6.36
CA ARG A 380 -6.56 8.66 -7.80
C ARG A 380 -5.07 8.81 -8.10
N LEU A 381 -4.31 9.48 -7.24
CA LEU A 381 -2.86 9.61 -7.40
C LEU A 381 -2.15 8.28 -7.15
N VAL A 382 -2.63 7.49 -6.17
CA VAL A 382 -2.13 6.14 -5.92
C VAL A 382 -2.40 5.25 -7.13
N TYR A 383 -3.62 5.26 -7.68
CA TYR A 383 -3.96 4.48 -8.88
C TYR A 383 -3.03 4.83 -10.03
N ARG A 384 -2.86 6.14 -10.31
CA ARG A 384 -1.96 6.59 -11.37
C ARG A 384 -0.53 6.03 -11.21
N ARG A 385 0.09 6.22 -10.04
CA ARG A 385 1.46 5.72 -9.77
C ARG A 385 1.57 4.22 -9.90
N ASN A 386 0.57 3.48 -9.43
CA ASN A 386 0.55 2.03 -9.53
C ASN A 386 0.35 1.54 -10.96
N ILE A 387 -0.44 2.23 -11.77
CA ILE A 387 -0.61 1.94 -13.20
C ILE A 387 0.70 2.20 -13.94
N GLU A 388 1.31 3.37 -13.73
CA GLU A 388 2.57 3.77 -14.38
C GLU A 388 3.76 2.87 -13.99
N SER A 389 3.69 2.24 -12.81
CA SER A 389 4.71 1.29 -12.34
C SER A 389 4.32 -0.18 -12.55
N TYR A 390 3.12 -0.50 -13.05
CA TYR A 390 2.66 -1.88 -13.16
C TYR A 390 3.53 -2.65 -14.17
N ASP A 391 4.29 -3.61 -13.65
CA ASP A 391 5.17 -4.45 -14.44
C ASP A 391 4.50 -5.80 -14.70
N VAL A 392 4.19 -6.08 -15.97
CA VAL A 392 3.51 -7.32 -16.39
C VAL A 392 4.47 -8.50 -16.47
N ASP A 393 5.78 -8.27 -16.42
CA ASP A 393 6.81 -9.32 -16.47
C ASP A 393 7.55 -9.43 -15.13
N TYR A 394 6.93 -8.98 -14.04
CA TYR A 394 7.55 -8.96 -12.71
C TYR A 394 7.86 -10.38 -12.20
N MET A 395 9.14 -10.73 -12.17
CA MET A 395 9.63 -11.98 -11.62
C MET A 395 10.17 -11.83 -10.20
N ARG A 396 9.79 -12.75 -9.32
CA ARG A 396 10.34 -12.85 -7.97
C ARG A 396 11.46 -13.89 -7.94
N MET A 397 12.43 -13.70 -7.04
CA MET A 397 13.60 -14.56 -6.93
C MET A 397 13.73 -15.14 -5.53
N LEU A 398 13.74 -16.47 -5.44
CA LEU A 398 14.17 -17.22 -4.26
C LEU A 398 15.41 -18.03 -4.65
N LYS A 399 15.39 -19.36 -4.47
CA LYS A 399 16.41 -20.27 -5.00
C LYS A 399 16.35 -20.42 -6.51
N THR A 400 15.17 -20.19 -7.08
CA THR A 400 14.97 -19.93 -8.51
C THR A 400 14.07 -18.73 -8.69
N SER A 401 14.04 -18.19 -9.90
CA SER A 401 12.97 -17.28 -10.28
C SER A 401 11.63 -18.01 -10.32
N TYR A 402 10.55 -17.28 -10.05
CA TYR A 402 9.19 -17.78 -10.21
C TYR A 402 8.23 -16.64 -10.60
N CYS A 403 7.18 -17.02 -11.32
CA CYS A 403 6.07 -16.14 -11.68
C CYS A 403 4.76 -16.67 -11.08
N SER A 404 3.80 -15.77 -10.88
CA SER A 404 2.43 -16.13 -10.53
C SER A 404 1.50 -15.55 -11.58
N SER A 405 1.02 -16.40 -12.50
CA SER A 405 0.19 -16.01 -13.65
C SER A 405 -1.11 -15.27 -13.28
N SER A 406 -1.52 -15.34 -12.01
CA SER A 406 -2.69 -14.63 -11.49
C SER A 406 -2.43 -13.12 -11.26
N ILE A 407 -1.19 -12.71 -11.02
CA ILE A 407 -0.80 -11.32 -10.66
C ILE A 407 -0.47 -10.50 -11.92
N ASP A 408 0.03 -11.15 -12.96
CA ASP A 408 0.66 -10.55 -14.12
C ASP A 408 -0.23 -10.65 -15.36
N ASN A 409 -1.16 -9.71 -15.52
CA ASN A 409 -2.19 -9.82 -16.56
C ASN A 409 -2.29 -8.54 -17.39
N LYS A 410 -1.83 -8.61 -18.65
CA LYS A 410 -1.94 -7.52 -19.64
C LYS A 410 -3.39 -7.01 -19.81
N ASN A 411 -4.38 -7.87 -19.56
CA ASN A 411 -5.78 -7.45 -19.62
C ASN A 411 -6.17 -6.50 -18.48
N PHE A 412 -5.57 -6.63 -17.28
CA PHE A 412 -5.79 -5.66 -16.20
C PHE A 412 -5.21 -4.31 -16.56
N LEU A 413 -3.97 -4.27 -17.04
CA LEU A 413 -3.34 -3.00 -17.41
C LEU A 413 -4.18 -2.26 -18.46
N ARG A 414 -4.67 -2.98 -19.49
CA ARG A 414 -5.55 -2.38 -20.50
C ARG A 414 -6.87 -1.88 -19.91
N LEU A 415 -7.58 -2.70 -19.14
CA LEU A 415 -8.84 -2.32 -18.51
C LEU A 415 -8.66 -1.08 -17.63
N VAL A 416 -7.61 -1.07 -16.79
CA VAL A 416 -7.36 0.00 -15.83
C VAL A 416 -7.06 1.33 -16.53
N VAL A 417 -6.26 1.33 -17.61
CA VAL A 417 -5.98 2.55 -18.38
C VAL A 417 -7.25 3.09 -19.06
N GLU A 418 -8.05 2.21 -19.67
CA GLU A 418 -9.32 2.59 -20.29
C GLU A 418 -10.28 3.21 -19.26
N GLU A 419 -10.44 2.60 -18.08
CA GLU A 419 -11.30 3.12 -17.01
C GLU A 419 -10.76 4.42 -16.39
N PHE A 420 -9.46 4.53 -16.16
CA PHE A 420 -8.84 5.75 -15.64
C PHE A 420 -9.13 6.93 -16.55
N ASN A 421 -8.90 6.77 -17.86
CA ASN A 421 -9.13 7.80 -18.86
C ASN A 421 -10.62 8.13 -19.05
N ALA A 422 -11.51 7.13 -18.99
CA ALA A 422 -12.95 7.34 -19.05
C ALA A 422 -13.44 8.19 -17.87
N CYS A 423 -12.99 7.88 -16.65
CA CYS A 423 -13.31 8.67 -15.46
C CYS A 423 -12.78 10.10 -15.56
N GLN A 424 -11.55 10.28 -16.05
CA GLN A 424 -10.97 11.60 -16.25
C GLN A 424 -11.76 12.46 -17.25
N SER A 425 -12.35 11.84 -18.28
CA SER A 425 -13.24 12.55 -19.22
C SER A 425 -14.48 13.10 -18.52
N ILE A 426 -15.11 12.30 -17.66
CA ILE A 426 -16.25 12.73 -16.82
C ILE A 426 -15.82 13.89 -15.92
N TYR A 427 -14.63 13.79 -15.32
CA TYR A 427 -14.13 14.84 -14.43
C TYR A 427 -13.97 16.18 -15.13
N ARG A 428 -13.51 16.18 -16.37
CA ARG A 428 -13.41 17.39 -17.20
C ARG A 428 -14.77 17.98 -17.55
N GLN A 429 -15.81 17.17 -17.72
CA GLN A 429 -17.16 17.64 -17.96
C GLN A 429 -17.77 18.27 -16.70
N GLU A 430 -17.60 17.63 -15.55
CA GLU A 430 -18.01 18.13 -14.24
C GLU A 430 -17.31 19.45 -13.91
N LEU A 431 -16.01 19.58 -14.18
CA LEU A 431 -15.29 20.84 -13.96
C LEU A 431 -15.86 21.98 -14.83
N LYS A 432 -16.16 21.73 -16.11
CA LYS A 432 -16.82 22.72 -16.99
C LYS A 432 -18.20 23.11 -16.49
N GLN A 433 -18.93 22.19 -15.87
CA GLN A 433 -20.20 22.52 -15.21
C GLN A 433 -19.99 23.44 -14.02
N LEU A 434 -18.97 23.19 -13.20
CA LEU A 434 -18.64 24.04 -12.07
C LEU A 434 -18.17 25.43 -12.50
N GLU A 435 -17.36 25.53 -13.56
CA GLU A 435 -16.93 26.82 -14.14
C GLU A 435 -18.13 27.67 -14.59
N ARG A 436 -19.12 27.06 -15.24
CA ARG A 436 -20.36 27.74 -15.62
C ARG A 436 -21.17 28.17 -14.38
N TRP A 437 -21.31 27.28 -13.41
CA TRP A 437 -22.04 27.57 -12.18
C TRP A 437 -21.42 28.75 -11.40
N VAL A 438 -20.08 28.89 -11.37
CA VAL A 438 -19.40 30.05 -10.76
C VAL A 438 -19.81 31.36 -11.43
N GLN A 439 -19.86 31.39 -12.76
CA GLN A 439 -20.24 32.57 -13.55
C GLN A 439 -21.73 32.90 -13.42
N GLU A 440 -22.59 31.87 -13.47
CA GLU A 440 -24.04 32.02 -13.32
C GLU A 440 -24.42 32.61 -11.95
N ASN A 441 -23.65 32.26 -10.90
CA ASN A 441 -23.81 32.80 -9.56
C ASN A 441 -23.00 34.09 -9.30
N ARG A 442 -22.37 34.68 -10.32
CA ARG A 442 -21.57 35.93 -10.21
C ARG A 442 -20.43 35.86 -9.18
N LEU A 443 -19.99 34.67 -8.78
CA LEU A 443 -18.93 34.51 -7.78
C LEU A 443 -17.58 35.04 -8.31
N ASP A 444 -17.39 35.04 -9.62
CA ASP A 444 -16.23 35.64 -10.30
C ASP A 444 -16.19 37.17 -10.21
N LYS A 445 -17.30 37.83 -9.84
CA LYS A 445 -17.37 39.29 -9.66
C LYS A 445 -16.88 39.77 -8.30
N LEU A 446 -16.80 38.87 -7.32
CA LEU A 446 -16.35 39.16 -5.96
C LEU A 446 -14.83 39.30 -5.93
N LYS A 447 -14.32 40.54 -6.05
CA LYS A 447 -12.87 40.82 -6.16
C LYS A 447 -12.05 40.45 -4.92
N PHE A 448 -12.69 40.32 -3.76
CA PHE A 448 -12.04 39.89 -2.53
C PHE A 448 -11.78 38.38 -2.50
N ALA A 449 -12.54 37.60 -3.28
CA ALA A 449 -12.58 36.15 -3.16
C ALA A 449 -11.48 35.47 -3.99
N ARG A 450 -10.76 34.55 -3.34
CA ARG A 450 -9.75 33.71 -3.98
C ARG A 450 -10.41 32.67 -4.88
N GLN A 451 -9.86 32.50 -6.08
CA GLN A 451 -10.35 31.51 -7.05
C GLN A 451 -9.62 30.18 -6.84
N LYS A 452 -10.24 29.24 -6.12
CA LYS A 452 -9.70 27.90 -5.80
C LYS A 452 -10.54 26.75 -6.38
N LEU A 453 -11.28 27.02 -7.45
CA LEU A 453 -12.19 26.08 -8.12
C LEU A 453 -11.53 24.72 -8.43
N ALA A 454 -10.36 24.75 -9.08
CA ALA A 454 -9.64 23.55 -9.47
C ALA A 454 -9.23 22.69 -8.25
N TYR A 455 -8.89 23.33 -7.12
CA TYR A 455 -8.47 22.64 -5.89
C TYR A 455 -9.67 22.02 -5.19
N CYS A 456 -10.79 22.75 -5.12
CA CYS A 456 -12.04 22.27 -4.55
C CYS A 456 -12.53 21.04 -5.32
N TYR A 457 -12.52 21.10 -6.65
CA TYR A 457 -12.91 19.96 -7.48
C TYR A 457 -11.90 18.81 -7.43
N PHE A 458 -10.60 19.11 -7.47
CA PHE A 458 -9.53 18.10 -7.32
C PHE A 458 -9.69 17.30 -6.03
N SER A 459 -9.99 17.96 -4.90
CA SER A 459 -10.18 17.29 -3.61
C SER A 459 -11.28 16.21 -3.67
N ALA A 460 -12.38 16.51 -4.36
CA ALA A 460 -13.48 15.57 -4.58
C ALA A 460 -13.08 14.46 -5.57
N ALA A 461 -12.56 14.83 -6.75
CA ALA A 461 -12.26 13.88 -7.82
C ALA A 461 -11.13 12.90 -7.46
N ALA A 462 -10.19 13.32 -6.61
CA ALA A 462 -9.05 12.51 -6.18
C ALA A 462 -9.41 11.44 -5.14
N THR A 463 -10.57 11.55 -4.47
CA THR A 463 -11.00 10.66 -3.39
C THR A 463 -12.36 9.98 -3.64
N ILE A 464 -13.28 10.60 -4.37
CA ILE A 464 -14.58 10.05 -4.76
C ILE A 464 -14.47 9.52 -6.20
N CYS A 465 -13.79 8.39 -6.35
CA CYS A 465 -13.29 7.92 -7.65
C CYS A 465 -14.37 7.38 -8.60
N SER A 466 -15.49 6.85 -8.07
CA SER A 466 -16.50 6.15 -8.87
C SER A 466 -17.27 7.12 -9.77
N PRO A 467 -17.36 6.89 -11.09
CA PRO A 467 -18.16 7.71 -12.01
C PRO A 467 -19.59 7.97 -11.54
N ALA A 468 -20.23 6.99 -10.90
CA ALA A 468 -21.61 7.05 -10.44
C ALA A 468 -21.86 8.08 -9.33
N LEU A 469 -20.81 8.56 -8.65
CA LEU A 469 -20.89 9.49 -7.52
C LEU A 469 -20.71 10.96 -7.94
N SER A 470 -21.25 11.33 -9.11
CA SER A 470 -21.15 12.69 -9.65
C SER A 470 -21.82 13.73 -8.74
N ASP A 471 -23.03 13.44 -8.23
CA ASP A 471 -23.74 14.34 -7.32
C ASP A 471 -22.94 14.64 -6.05
N ALA A 472 -22.27 13.62 -5.49
CA ALA A 472 -21.40 13.78 -4.34
C ALA A 472 -20.21 14.70 -4.65
N ARG A 473 -19.53 14.49 -5.79
CA ARG A 473 -18.39 15.33 -6.22
C ARG A 473 -18.80 16.78 -6.49
N ILE A 474 -19.91 16.99 -7.18
CA ILE A 474 -20.41 18.32 -7.51
C ILE A 474 -20.86 19.06 -6.24
N SER A 475 -21.60 18.39 -5.35
CA SER A 475 -21.99 18.95 -4.05
C SER A 475 -20.77 19.36 -3.23
N TRP A 476 -19.78 18.47 -3.12
CA TRP A 476 -18.52 18.73 -2.42
C TRP A 476 -17.77 19.93 -2.99
N ALA A 477 -17.61 19.97 -4.31
CA ALA A 477 -16.84 21.03 -4.97
C ALA A 477 -17.54 22.39 -4.93
N LYS A 478 -18.87 22.45 -5.14
CA LYS A 478 -19.66 23.68 -5.01
C LYS A 478 -19.54 24.26 -3.60
N ASN A 479 -19.77 23.42 -2.58
CA ASN A 479 -19.65 23.87 -1.20
C ASN A 479 -18.21 24.28 -0.87
N GLY A 480 -17.18 23.58 -1.35
CA GLY A 480 -15.78 23.98 -1.15
C GLY A 480 -15.44 25.36 -1.74
N VAL A 481 -16.01 25.68 -2.91
CA VAL A 481 -15.90 27.03 -3.49
C VAL A 481 -16.64 28.04 -2.62
N LEU A 482 -17.90 27.78 -2.27
CA LEU A 482 -18.71 28.69 -1.47
C LEU A 482 -18.07 28.96 -0.11
N THR A 483 -17.58 27.95 0.60
CA THR A 483 -16.94 28.12 1.90
C THR A 483 -15.69 28.96 1.79
N THR A 484 -14.91 28.83 0.70
CA THR A 484 -13.72 29.67 0.45
C THR A 484 -14.10 31.13 0.22
N VAL A 485 -15.14 31.38 -0.59
CA VAL A 485 -15.61 32.74 -0.87
C VAL A 485 -16.21 33.38 0.39
N VAL A 486 -16.97 32.62 1.18
CA VAL A 486 -17.57 33.07 2.43
C VAL A 486 -16.48 33.34 3.48
N ASP A 487 -15.47 32.49 3.60
CA ASP A 487 -14.29 32.71 4.46
C ASP A 487 -13.63 34.07 4.15
N ASP A 488 -13.30 34.32 2.87
CA ASP A 488 -12.72 35.61 2.44
C ASP A 488 -13.65 36.81 2.72
N PHE A 489 -14.97 36.60 2.65
CA PHE A 489 -15.95 37.62 2.98
C PHE A 489 -15.97 37.95 4.48
N PHE A 490 -15.93 36.95 5.36
CA PHE A 490 -15.92 37.15 6.81
C PHE A 490 -14.59 37.70 7.34
N ASP A 491 -13.48 37.34 6.70
CA ASP A 491 -12.14 37.74 7.14
C ASP A 491 -11.69 39.11 6.61
N VAL A 492 -12.11 39.48 5.39
CA VAL A 492 -11.58 40.65 4.70
C VAL A 492 -12.66 41.46 3.99
N GLY A 493 -13.57 40.79 3.27
CA GLY A 493 -14.44 41.43 2.29
C GLY A 493 -15.62 42.23 2.87
N GLY A 494 -16.24 41.72 3.94
CA GLY A 494 -17.51 42.18 4.47
C GLY A 494 -17.39 43.01 5.75
N SER A 495 -18.31 43.95 5.92
CA SER A 495 -18.54 44.66 7.18
C SER A 495 -19.44 43.84 8.13
N GLU A 496 -19.36 44.09 9.44
CA GLU A 496 -20.18 43.35 10.43
C GLU A 496 -21.69 43.41 10.13
N ASP A 497 -22.19 44.56 9.63
CA ASP A 497 -23.59 44.70 9.22
C ASP A 497 -23.94 43.78 8.04
N GLU A 498 -23.02 43.63 7.08
CA GLU A 498 -23.20 42.73 5.95
C GLU A 498 -23.14 41.25 6.37
N LEU A 499 -22.25 40.89 7.30
CA LEU A 499 -22.17 39.53 7.86
C LEU A 499 -23.47 39.14 8.57
N LEU A 500 -23.99 40.05 9.42
CA LEU A 500 -25.25 39.86 10.13
C LEU A 500 -26.44 39.79 9.16
N ASN A 501 -26.45 40.63 8.12
CA ASN A 501 -27.50 40.60 7.11
C ASN A 501 -27.51 39.25 6.36
N LEU A 502 -26.35 38.74 5.96
CA LEU A 502 -26.24 37.43 5.31
C LEU A 502 -26.80 36.31 6.19
N ILE A 503 -26.43 36.27 7.48
CA ILE A 503 -26.94 35.27 8.43
C ILE A 503 -28.47 35.35 8.54
N GLN A 504 -29.02 36.55 8.73
CA GLN A 504 -30.47 36.75 8.86
C GLN A 504 -31.25 36.33 7.60
N LEU A 505 -30.66 36.52 6.41
CA LEU A 505 -31.27 36.09 5.16
C LEU A 505 -31.33 34.56 5.07
N VAL A 506 -30.25 33.87 5.42
CA VAL A 506 -30.20 32.40 5.43
C VAL A 506 -31.16 31.81 6.47
N GLU A 507 -31.29 32.44 7.64
CA GLU A 507 -32.23 32.02 8.70
C GLU A 507 -33.71 32.11 8.29
N LYS A 508 -34.08 33.13 7.50
CA LYS A 508 -35.48 33.37 7.13
C LYS A 508 -35.95 32.55 5.93
N HIS A 509 -35.02 32.03 5.13
CA HIS A 509 -35.20 31.11 4.01
C HIS A 509 -36.05 31.63 2.82
N ASP A 510 -37.08 32.45 3.03
CA ASP A 510 -38.05 32.87 2.02
C ASP A 510 -38.15 34.41 2.00
N VAL A 511 -37.13 35.06 1.45
CA VAL A 511 -36.96 36.52 1.49
C VAL A 511 -36.72 37.07 0.08
N GLU A 512 -37.47 38.10 -0.33
CA GLU A 512 -37.28 38.76 -1.62
C GLU A 512 -35.91 39.46 -1.66
N THR A 513 -34.98 38.91 -2.43
CA THR A 513 -33.54 39.26 -2.41
C THR A 513 -33.25 40.73 -2.69
N SER A 514 -34.02 41.36 -3.57
CA SER A 514 -33.83 42.75 -4.00
C SER A 514 -34.21 43.80 -2.94
N ILE A 515 -34.96 43.41 -1.89
CA ILE A 515 -35.46 44.33 -0.86
C ILE A 515 -34.64 44.23 0.44
N HIS A 516 -34.10 43.06 0.74
CA HIS A 516 -33.54 42.74 2.06
C HIS A 516 -32.01 42.61 2.12
N CYS A 517 -31.32 42.55 0.99
CA CYS A 517 -29.85 42.56 0.94
C CYS A 517 -29.30 43.97 1.13
N CYS A 518 -28.33 44.14 2.05
CA CYS A 518 -27.73 45.45 2.32
C CYS A 518 -26.62 45.86 1.33
N SER A 519 -26.11 44.91 0.53
CA SER A 519 -25.13 45.19 -0.53
C SER A 519 -25.20 44.17 -1.67
N GLU A 520 -24.62 44.52 -2.81
CA GLU A 520 -24.51 43.62 -3.97
C GLU A 520 -23.71 42.35 -3.62
N GLN A 521 -22.72 42.46 -2.73
CA GLN A 521 -21.90 41.32 -2.31
C GLN A 521 -22.75 40.31 -1.52
N VAL A 522 -23.57 40.79 -0.58
CA VAL A 522 -24.50 39.96 0.19
C VAL A 522 -25.55 39.32 -0.71
N GLU A 523 -26.08 40.07 -1.69
CA GLU A 523 -27.03 39.54 -2.68
C GLU A 523 -26.44 38.35 -3.46
N ILE A 524 -25.20 38.49 -3.95
CA ILE A 524 -24.49 37.44 -4.67
C ILE A 524 -24.32 36.20 -3.79
N LEU A 525 -23.79 36.38 -2.57
CA LEU A 525 -23.50 35.28 -1.65
C LEU A 525 -24.77 34.55 -1.21
N PHE A 526 -25.80 35.29 -0.79
CA PHE A 526 -27.07 34.71 -0.37
C PHE A 526 -27.74 33.94 -1.53
N SER A 527 -27.79 34.51 -2.73
CA SER A 527 -28.39 33.86 -3.89
C SER A 527 -27.65 32.57 -4.27
N ALA A 528 -26.32 32.59 -4.21
CA ALA A 528 -25.49 31.41 -4.49
C ALA A 528 -25.66 30.31 -3.42
N LEU A 529 -25.71 30.69 -2.14
CA LEU A 529 -25.97 29.77 -1.03
C LEU A 529 -27.36 29.16 -1.14
N HIS A 530 -28.40 29.99 -1.22
CA HIS A 530 -29.79 29.56 -1.27
C HIS A 530 -30.06 28.62 -2.44
N SER A 531 -29.59 28.97 -3.65
CA SER A 531 -29.77 28.13 -4.84
C SER A 531 -29.04 26.79 -4.71
N THR A 532 -27.82 26.78 -4.18
CA THR A 532 -27.03 25.56 -4.00
C THR A 532 -27.61 24.65 -2.92
N ILE A 533 -28.07 25.22 -1.79
CA ILE A 533 -28.71 24.47 -0.70
C ILE A 533 -30.02 23.83 -1.19
N THR A 534 -30.82 24.58 -1.94
CA THR A 534 -32.06 24.08 -2.55
C THR A 534 -31.79 22.96 -3.55
N GLU A 535 -30.82 23.15 -4.46
CA GLU A 535 -30.42 22.12 -5.44
C GLU A 535 -30.00 20.82 -4.76
N ILE A 536 -29.17 20.91 -3.71
CA ILE A 536 -28.73 19.74 -2.93
C ILE A 536 -29.93 19.05 -2.29
N GLY A 537 -30.81 19.81 -1.62
CA GLY A 537 -31.97 19.27 -0.94
C GLY A 537 -32.95 18.57 -1.88
N GLU A 538 -33.16 19.11 -3.07
CA GLU A 538 -34.01 18.53 -4.11
C GLU A 538 -33.38 17.26 -4.72
N LYS A 539 -32.09 17.31 -5.09
CA LYS A 539 -31.38 16.14 -5.63
C LYS A 539 -31.30 14.99 -4.62
N ALA A 540 -31.16 15.31 -3.33
CA ALA A 540 -31.09 14.32 -2.27
C ALA A 540 -32.37 13.48 -2.17
N ILE A 541 -33.53 13.93 -2.68
CA ILE A 541 -34.78 13.15 -2.66
C ILE A 541 -34.61 11.80 -3.36
N ALA A 542 -33.88 11.76 -4.48
CA ALA A 542 -33.66 10.53 -5.23
C ALA A 542 -32.80 9.50 -4.47
N TRP A 543 -31.92 9.98 -3.58
CA TRP A 543 -30.98 9.15 -2.82
C TRP A 543 -31.49 8.80 -1.42
N GLN A 544 -32.17 9.74 -0.78
CA GLN A 544 -32.55 9.71 0.64
C GLN A 544 -34.06 9.51 0.85
N GLY A 545 -34.86 9.63 -0.21
CA GLY A 545 -36.32 9.57 -0.14
C GLY A 545 -36.97 10.79 0.51
N ARG A 546 -36.19 11.84 0.81
CA ARG A 546 -36.64 13.05 1.51
C ARG A 546 -35.78 14.25 1.11
N ASN A 547 -36.35 15.44 1.24
CA ASN A 547 -35.64 16.68 0.97
C ASN A 547 -34.71 17.03 2.15
N MET A 548 -33.47 17.43 1.85
CA MET A 548 -32.43 17.75 2.84
C MET A 548 -32.15 19.24 3.02
N THR A 549 -32.89 20.13 2.36
CA THR A 549 -32.66 21.59 2.38
C THR A 549 -32.56 22.15 3.79
N THR A 550 -33.46 21.76 4.70
CA THR A 550 -33.47 22.26 6.09
C THR A 550 -32.17 21.92 6.82
N HIS A 551 -31.75 20.65 6.80
CA HIS A 551 -30.53 20.26 7.50
C HIS A 551 -29.26 20.85 6.86
N VAL A 552 -29.22 20.95 5.53
CA VAL A 552 -28.10 21.63 4.83
C VAL A 552 -28.05 23.12 5.20
N THR A 553 -29.20 23.76 5.42
CA THR A 553 -29.29 25.15 5.90
C THR A 553 -28.77 25.29 7.32
N GLU A 554 -29.13 24.37 8.22
CA GLU A 554 -28.62 24.33 9.60
C GLU A 554 -27.08 24.24 9.61
N ILE A 555 -26.51 23.36 8.78
CA ILE A 555 -25.05 23.21 8.63
C ILE A 555 -24.38 24.53 8.19
N TRP A 556 -24.98 25.25 7.25
CA TRP A 556 -24.46 26.54 6.80
C TRP A 556 -24.61 27.63 7.87
N LEU A 557 -25.72 27.67 8.59
CA LEU A 557 -25.92 28.63 9.67
C LEU A 557 -24.93 28.45 10.81
N ASP A 558 -24.61 27.20 11.17
CA ASP A 558 -23.59 26.90 12.18
C ASP A 558 -22.23 27.45 11.75
N LEU A 559 -21.84 27.25 10.48
CA LEU A 559 -20.60 27.82 9.94
C LEU A 559 -20.60 29.36 10.01
N LEU A 560 -21.62 30.01 9.48
CA LEU A 560 -21.68 31.47 9.40
C LEU A 560 -21.63 32.12 10.79
N ARG A 561 -22.31 31.53 11.78
CA ARG A 561 -22.27 31.99 13.18
C ARG A 561 -20.87 31.80 13.79
N SER A 562 -20.21 30.69 13.52
CA SER A 562 -18.84 30.45 13.97
C SER A 562 -17.82 31.39 13.32
N MET A 563 -17.96 31.70 12.03
CA MET A 563 -17.12 32.71 11.36
C MET A 563 -17.37 34.12 11.88
N LEU A 564 -18.62 34.48 12.17
CA LEU A 564 -18.95 35.75 12.82
C LEU A 564 -18.25 35.89 14.18
N GLN A 565 -18.22 34.81 14.96
CA GLN A 565 -17.55 34.79 16.25
C GLN A 565 -16.04 35.07 16.12
N GLU A 566 -15.36 34.54 15.09
CA GLU A 566 -13.95 34.82 14.82
C GLU A 566 -13.74 36.27 14.36
N ALA A 567 -14.60 36.76 13.48
CA ALA A 567 -14.57 38.15 13.03
C ALA A 567 -14.74 39.13 14.21
N GLN A 568 -15.64 38.81 15.16
CA GLN A 568 -15.83 39.59 16.38
C GLN A 568 -14.61 39.51 17.32
N TRP A 569 -13.99 38.35 17.49
CA TRP A 569 -12.76 38.23 18.26
C TRP A 569 -11.63 39.08 17.67
N SER A 570 -11.46 39.02 16.34
CA SER A 570 -10.47 39.82 15.61
C SER A 570 -10.72 41.33 15.77
N LYS A 571 -11.96 41.77 15.50
CA LYS A 571 -12.37 43.18 15.59
C LYS A 571 -12.21 43.75 16.99
N ASN A 572 -12.65 43.00 18.01
CA ASN A 572 -12.62 43.45 19.40
C ASN A 572 -11.27 43.17 20.08
N LYS A 573 -10.30 42.57 19.38
CA LYS A 573 -9.02 42.10 19.92
C LYS A 573 -9.21 41.20 21.16
N THR A 574 -10.29 40.41 21.15
CA THR A 574 -10.56 39.43 22.19
C THR A 574 -9.61 38.25 22.00
N VAL A 575 -8.91 37.86 23.07
CA VAL A 575 -8.05 36.69 23.08
C VAL A 575 -8.82 35.53 23.71
N PRO A 576 -9.35 34.58 22.92
CA PRO A 576 -10.04 33.43 23.49
C PRO A 576 -9.06 32.49 24.21
N THR A 577 -9.59 31.65 25.10
CA THR A 577 -8.85 30.47 25.56
C THR A 577 -8.69 29.47 24.41
N LEU A 578 -7.75 28.54 24.53
CA LEU A 578 -7.58 27.50 23.52
C LEU A 578 -8.84 26.62 23.38
N ASP A 579 -9.53 26.32 24.48
CA ASP A 579 -10.73 25.49 24.46
C ASP A 579 -11.90 26.21 23.77
N GLU A 580 -12.10 27.51 24.04
CA GLU A 580 -13.09 28.33 23.36
C GLU A 580 -12.78 28.43 21.86
N TYR A 581 -11.51 28.71 21.54
CA TYR A 581 -11.03 28.76 20.16
C TYR A 581 -11.27 27.43 19.44
N MET A 582 -10.88 26.30 20.03
CA MET A 582 -11.04 24.99 19.38
C MET A 582 -12.50 24.57 19.25
N THR A 583 -13.37 24.96 20.20
CA THR A 583 -14.81 24.69 20.14
C THR A 583 -15.48 25.44 18.99
N ASN A 584 -15.02 26.64 18.67
CA ASN A 584 -15.47 27.37 17.48
C ASN A 584 -14.72 26.92 16.20
N GLY A 585 -13.42 26.71 16.33
CA GLY A 585 -12.44 26.51 15.27
C GLY A 585 -12.69 25.29 14.40
N TYR A 586 -13.18 24.19 14.98
CA TYR A 586 -13.51 23.00 14.19
C TYR A 586 -14.76 23.23 13.30
N VAL A 587 -15.62 24.17 13.65
CA VAL A 587 -16.78 24.56 12.83
C VAL A 587 -16.36 25.60 11.81
N SER A 588 -15.68 26.68 12.24
CA SER A 588 -15.23 27.78 11.38
C SER A 588 -14.23 27.36 10.30
N PHE A 589 -13.51 26.24 10.49
CA PHE A 589 -12.68 25.63 9.43
C PHE A 589 -13.49 25.12 8.21
N ALA A 590 -14.82 25.21 8.26
CA ALA A 590 -15.71 25.13 7.11
C ALA A 590 -15.87 23.77 6.42
N LEU A 591 -15.44 22.66 7.04
CA LEU A 591 -15.65 21.33 6.46
C LEU A 591 -17.11 20.85 6.51
N GLY A 592 -17.94 21.45 7.37
CA GLY A 592 -19.33 21.03 7.57
C GLY A 592 -20.13 21.05 6.27
N PRO A 593 -20.25 22.20 5.59
CA PRO A 593 -20.93 22.29 4.29
C PRO A 593 -20.31 21.45 3.18
N ILE A 594 -19.05 21.06 3.28
CA ILE A 594 -18.36 20.27 2.26
C ILE A 594 -18.70 18.79 2.42
N ILE A 595 -18.45 18.24 3.61
CA ILE A 595 -18.58 16.80 3.87
C ILE A 595 -20.04 16.42 4.03
N LEU A 596 -20.76 17.08 4.94
CA LEU A 596 -22.04 16.59 5.45
C LEU A 596 -23.12 16.52 4.36
N PRO A 597 -23.27 17.51 3.46
CA PRO A 597 -24.20 17.41 2.34
C PRO A 597 -23.80 16.34 1.32
N ALA A 598 -22.50 16.11 1.10
CA ALA A 598 -22.02 15.09 0.17
C ALA A 598 -22.36 13.66 0.63
N LEU A 599 -22.53 13.43 1.94
CA LEU A 599 -22.96 12.15 2.49
C LEU A 599 -24.34 11.71 1.99
N TYR A 600 -25.21 12.64 1.55
CA TYR A 600 -26.52 12.30 1.00
C TYR A 600 -26.47 11.67 -0.39
N PHE A 601 -25.31 11.63 -1.02
CA PHE A 601 -25.11 11.10 -2.36
C PHE A 601 -24.18 9.88 -2.36
N ILE A 602 -23.95 9.25 -1.20
CA ILE A 602 -23.05 8.10 -1.06
C ILE A 602 -23.67 7.05 -0.13
N GLY A 603 -23.58 5.78 -0.53
CA GLY A 603 -23.94 4.66 0.32
C GLY A 603 -25.44 4.56 0.64
N PRO A 604 -25.81 3.87 1.73
CA PRO A 604 -27.20 3.77 2.18
C PRO A 604 -27.79 5.11 2.63
N SER A 605 -29.13 5.21 2.63
CA SER A 605 -29.84 6.39 3.11
C SER A 605 -29.59 6.68 4.60
N LEU A 606 -29.38 7.94 4.95
CA LEU A 606 -29.15 8.42 6.31
C LEU A 606 -30.46 8.91 6.94
N SER A 607 -30.90 8.24 8.01
CA SER A 607 -32.05 8.68 8.80
C SER A 607 -31.73 9.95 9.58
N GLU A 608 -32.78 10.63 10.05
CA GLU A 608 -32.66 11.78 10.96
C GLU A 608 -31.91 11.44 12.26
N ASP A 609 -32.10 10.22 12.78
CA ASP A 609 -31.40 9.77 13.98
C ASP A 609 -29.90 9.58 13.74
N VAL A 610 -29.51 9.13 12.54
CA VAL A 610 -28.10 8.93 12.18
C VAL A 610 -27.37 10.27 12.09
N VAL A 611 -27.94 11.27 11.40
CA VAL A 611 -27.31 12.59 11.25
C VAL A 611 -27.26 13.37 12.58
N ARG A 612 -28.13 13.05 13.53
CA ARG A 612 -28.10 13.60 14.91
C ARG A 612 -27.32 12.73 15.90
N SER A 613 -26.76 11.60 15.45
CA SER A 613 -26.10 10.65 16.35
C SER A 613 -24.79 11.20 16.92
N LYS A 614 -24.37 10.66 18.07
CA LYS A 614 -23.07 10.99 18.67
C LYS A 614 -21.90 10.57 17.77
N GLU A 615 -22.03 9.44 17.08
CA GLU A 615 -20.99 8.93 16.17
C GLU A 615 -20.77 9.87 14.99
N TYR A 616 -21.84 10.31 14.33
CA TYR A 616 -21.78 11.25 13.21
C TYR A 616 -21.09 12.56 13.60
N ASN A 617 -21.51 13.14 14.73
CA ASN A 617 -20.92 14.37 15.26
C ASN A 617 -19.45 14.19 15.67
N LEU A 618 -19.09 13.03 16.23
CA LEU A 618 -17.71 12.72 16.59
C LEU A 618 -16.81 12.59 15.36
N LEU A 619 -17.25 11.89 14.31
CA LEU A 619 -16.51 11.78 13.04
C LEU A 619 -16.22 13.16 12.45
N TYR A 620 -17.25 14.02 12.38
CA TYR A 620 -17.12 15.40 11.93
C TYR A 620 -16.12 16.20 12.79
N LYS A 621 -16.29 16.16 14.12
CA LYS A 621 -15.42 16.88 15.05
C LYS A 621 -13.96 16.44 14.92
N LEU A 622 -13.69 15.14 14.79
CA LEU A 622 -12.34 14.61 14.67
C LEU A 622 -11.65 15.12 13.39
N VAL A 623 -12.30 14.98 12.23
CA VAL A 623 -11.70 15.42 10.95
C VAL A 623 -11.51 16.93 10.91
N SER A 624 -12.48 17.70 11.39
CA SER A 624 -12.37 19.16 11.44
C SER A 624 -11.30 19.65 12.41
N THR A 625 -11.15 18.98 13.55
CA THR A 625 -10.07 19.30 14.51
C THR A 625 -8.71 19.05 13.88
N CYS A 626 -8.53 17.91 13.19
CA CYS A 626 -7.30 17.64 12.44
C CYS A 626 -7.02 18.73 11.40
N GLY A 627 -8.03 19.11 10.62
CA GLY A 627 -7.92 20.14 9.60
C GLY A 627 -7.53 21.50 10.16
N ARG A 628 -8.23 21.96 11.20
CA ARG A 628 -7.93 23.24 11.87
C ARG A 628 -6.50 23.30 12.38
N LEU A 629 -6.05 22.26 13.07
CA LEU A 629 -4.70 22.23 13.64
C LEU A 629 -3.62 22.13 12.55
N LEU A 630 -3.85 21.36 11.49
CA LEU A 630 -2.95 21.29 10.33
C LEU A 630 -2.81 22.64 9.63
N ASN A 631 -3.93 23.35 9.47
CA ASN A 631 -3.95 24.70 8.93
C ASN A 631 -3.16 25.65 9.85
N ASP A 632 -3.51 25.73 11.12
CA ASP A 632 -2.90 26.66 12.09
C ASP A 632 -1.38 26.52 12.17
N ILE A 633 -0.85 25.29 12.17
CA ILE A 633 0.60 25.03 12.19
C ILE A 633 1.28 25.62 10.96
N ASN A 634 0.67 25.45 9.78
CA ASN A 634 1.28 25.80 8.51
C ASN A 634 0.99 27.26 8.09
N SER A 635 -0.08 27.88 8.59
CA SER A 635 -0.45 29.26 8.33
C SER A 635 0.09 30.24 9.37
N PHE A 636 0.49 29.77 10.56
CA PHE A 636 0.91 30.60 11.71
C PHE A 636 1.84 31.74 11.35
N LYS A 637 2.89 31.50 10.55
CA LYS A 637 3.85 32.55 10.20
C LYS A 637 3.20 33.72 9.44
N ARG A 638 2.28 33.42 8.52
CA ARG A 638 1.54 34.44 7.77
C ARG A 638 0.53 35.13 8.66
N GLU A 639 -0.31 34.36 9.34
CA GLU A 639 -1.40 34.88 10.18
C GLU A 639 -0.88 35.74 11.33
N SER A 640 0.25 35.36 11.94
CA SER A 640 0.90 36.16 12.96
C SER A 640 1.38 37.52 12.44
N MET A 641 1.77 37.66 11.16
CA MET A 641 2.11 38.95 10.56
C MET A 641 0.88 39.82 10.30
N GLU A 642 -0.26 39.18 10.06
CA GLU A 642 -1.56 39.82 9.88
C GLU A 642 -2.23 40.18 11.23
N GLY A 643 -1.66 39.71 12.34
CA GLY A 643 -2.21 39.90 13.70
C GLY A 643 -3.39 39.00 14.00
N LYS A 644 -3.63 37.94 13.20
CA LYS A 644 -4.68 36.94 13.43
C LYS A 644 -4.25 35.94 14.50
N LEU A 645 -5.20 35.58 15.37
CA LEU A 645 -5.00 34.55 16.39
C LEU A 645 -5.35 33.18 15.82
N ASN A 646 -4.48 32.21 16.08
CA ASN A 646 -4.70 30.80 15.83
C ASN A 646 -4.23 29.92 17.00
N ALA A 647 -4.42 28.60 16.95
CA ALA A 647 -4.08 27.73 18.08
C ALA A 647 -2.60 27.80 18.50
N VAL A 648 -1.68 27.95 17.53
CA VAL A 648 -0.23 28.10 17.82
C VAL A 648 0.01 29.41 18.58
N SER A 649 -0.55 30.52 18.09
CA SER A 649 -0.40 31.82 18.75
C SER A 649 -1.03 31.83 20.15
N LEU A 650 -2.16 31.16 20.35
CA LEU A 650 -2.84 31.07 21.64
C LEU A 650 -2.01 30.23 22.63
N HIS A 651 -1.37 29.16 22.18
CA HIS A 651 -0.40 28.41 22.99
C HIS A 651 0.77 29.30 23.43
N VAL A 652 1.27 30.16 22.54
CA VAL A 652 2.35 31.10 22.86
C VAL A 652 1.89 32.13 23.89
N ILE A 653 0.70 32.70 23.72
CA ILE A 653 0.15 33.75 24.58
C ILE A 653 -0.17 33.21 25.98
N HIS A 654 -0.79 32.03 26.07
CA HIS A 654 -1.20 31.43 27.34
C HIS A 654 -0.10 30.59 28.00
N GLY A 655 1.01 30.35 27.29
CA GLY A 655 2.16 29.55 27.73
C GLY A 655 3.38 30.39 28.09
N THR A 656 4.56 29.99 27.57
CA THR A 656 5.87 30.57 27.93
C THR A 656 6.23 31.85 27.15
N GLY A 657 5.38 32.32 26.25
CA GLY A 657 5.63 33.52 25.44
C GLY A 657 6.51 33.31 24.20
N ALA A 658 6.88 32.06 23.86
CA ALA A 658 7.59 31.74 22.62
C ALA A 658 7.05 30.46 21.96
N VAL A 659 7.11 30.38 20.62
CA VAL A 659 6.89 29.11 19.89
C VAL A 659 8.10 28.23 20.16
N THR A 660 7.94 27.23 21.02
CA THR A 660 8.95 26.20 21.23
C THR A 660 8.75 25.06 20.23
N GLU A 661 9.80 24.27 20.00
CA GLU A 661 9.69 23.01 19.27
C GLU A 661 8.65 22.07 19.91
N ASP A 662 8.48 22.18 21.24
CA ASP A 662 7.51 21.42 22.03
C ASP A 662 6.05 21.72 21.65
N VAL A 663 5.67 22.98 21.41
CA VAL A 663 4.29 23.34 21.01
C VAL A 663 3.91 22.66 19.69
N ASN A 664 4.80 22.72 18.68
CA ASN A 664 4.56 22.07 17.40
C ASN A 664 4.49 20.54 17.54
N LYS A 665 5.29 19.96 18.44
CA LYS A 665 5.31 18.52 18.69
C LYS A 665 4.03 18.05 19.38
N GLU A 666 3.54 18.79 20.37
CA GLU A 666 2.28 18.51 21.08
C GLU A 666 1.08 18.57 20.12
N MET A 667 0.99 19.60 19.27
CA MET A 667 -0.09 19.71 18.29
C MET A 667 -0.04 18.59 17.24
N LYS A 668 1.16 18.21 16.77
CA LYS A 668 1.32 17.06 15.86
C LYS A 668 0.89 15.75 16.51
N HIS A 669 1.19 15.55 17.80
CA HIS A 669 0.72 14.39 18.56
C HIS A 669 -0.81 14.39 18.66
N LEU A 670 -1.41 15.53 18.97
CA LEU A 670 -2.87 15.66 19.02
C LEU A 670 -3.54 15.35 17.66
N ILE A 671 -2.98 15.84 16.55
CA ILE A 671 -3.46 15.50 15.20
C ILE A 671 -3.35 13.99 14.95
N GLN A 672 -2.23 13.38 15.33
CA GLN A 672 -2.02 11.94 15.18
C GLN A 672 -3.05 11.13 15.98
N ASP A 673 -3.31 11.49 17.24
CA ASP A 673 -4.31 10.82 18.09
C ASP A 673 -5.71 10.92 17.50
N ARG A 674 -6.13 12.12 17.09
CA ARG A 674 -7.46 12.36 16.50
C ARG A 674 -7.62 11.64 15.18
N ARG A 675 -6.56 11.55 14.37
CA ARG A 675 -6.54 10.80 13.11
C ARG A 675 -6.65 9.29 13.34
N ARG A 676 -5.92 8.74 14.31
CA ARG A 676 -6.00 7.31 14.68
C ARG A 676 -7.41 6.97 15.18
N GLU A 677 -7.98 7.82 16.03
CA GLU A 677 -9.35 7.68 16.51
C GLU A 677 -10.38 7.75 15.38
N LEU A 678 -10.21 8.68 14.44
CA LEU A 678 -11.03 8.77 13.24
C LEU A 678 -10.97 7.47 12.44
N LEU A 679 -9.77 6.96 12.13
CA LEU A 679 -9.61 5.72 11.38
C LEU A 679 -10.24 4.53 12.11
N ARG A 680 -10.09 4.46 13.44
CA ARG A 680 -10.74 3.43 14.27
C ARG A 680 -12.26 3.43 14.10
N LEU A 681 -12.90 4.60 14.22
CA LEU A 681 -14.35 4.74 14.05
C LEU A 681 -14.78 4.40 12.62
N VAL A 682 -13.98 4.77 11.61
CA VAL A 682 -14.23 4.44 10.21
C VAL A 682 -14.24 2.92 10.03
N LEU A 683 -13.26 2.20 10.59
CA LEU A 683 -13.10 0.74 10.51
C LEU A 683 -14.08 -0.07 11.38
N GLN A 684 -14.68 0.54 12.39
CA GLN A 684 -15.62 -0.15 13.26
C GLN A 684 -16.97 -0.41 12.56
N GLU A 685 -17.29 -1.66 12.20
CA GLU A 685 -18.63 -1.98 11.66
C GLU A 685 -19.62 -2.38 12.76
N ASN A 686 -19.16 -3.17 13.73
CA ASN A 686 -19.99 -3.65 14.84
C ASN A 686 -20.44 -2.50 15.75
N GLY A 687 -21.77 -2.36 15.89
CA GLY A 687 -22.40 -1.35 16.76
C GLY A 687 -22.36 0.09 16.21
N SER A 688 -21.93 0.28 14.96
CA SER A 688 -21.93 1.58 14.28
C SER A 688 -23.31 1.90 13.71
N VAL A 689 -23.76 3.14 13.88
CA VAL A 689 -25.02 3.66 13.29
C VAL A 689 -24.78 4.39 11.98
N VAL A 690 -23.55 4.84 11.73
CA VAL A 690 -23.16 5.51 10.48
C VAL A 690 -22.62 4.47 9.48
N PRO A 691 -23.22 4.33 8.28
CA PRO A 691 -22.74 3.38 7.29
C PRO A 691 -21.27 3.57 6.91
N ARG A 692 -20.55 2.46 6.71
CA ARG A 692 -19.11 2.45 6.37
C ARG A 692 -18.76 3.38 5.21
N ALA A 693 -19.51 3.32 4.11
CA ALA A 693 -19.30 4.17 2.93
C ALA A 693 -19.38 5.68 3.24
N CYS A 694 -20.23 6.08 4.20
CA CYS A 694 -20.34 7.46 4.66
C CYS A 694 -19.14 7.84 5.54
N LYS A 695 -18.70 6.93 6.43
CA LYS A 695 -17.53 7.15 7.30
C LYS A 695 -16.24 7.33 6.49
N GLU A 696 -16.07 6.58 5.41
CA GLU A 696 -14.94 6.72 4.50
C GLU A 696 -14.79 8.11 3.92
N LEU A 697 -15.88 8.88 3.77
CA LEU A 697 -15.80 10.24 3.28
C LEU A 697 -15.11 11.20 4.28
N PHE A 698 -15.30 10.99 5.58
CA PHE A 698 -14.56 11.71 6.63
C PHE A 698 -13.07 11.34 6.59
N TRP A 699 -12.75 10.06 6.39
CA TRP A 699 -11.37 9.62 6.20
C TRP A 699 -10.73 10.24 4.96
N ASN A 700 -11.45 10.26 3.84
CA ASN A 700 -11.01 10.88 2.60
C ASN A 700 -10.71 12.37 2.78
N MET A 701 -11.56 13.11 3.51
CA MET A 701 -11.24 14.50 3.86
C MET A 701 -9.98 14.59 4.72
N SER A 702 -9.82 13.72 5.73
CA SER A 702 -8.57 13.68 6.51
C SER A 702 -7.34 13.49 5.61
N LYS A 703 -7.41 12.62 4.61
CA LYS A 703 -6.31 12.42 3.65
C LYS A 703 -6.04 13.66 2.79
N ILE A 704 -7.09 14.34 2.32
CA ILE A 704 -6.99 15.60 1.58
C ILE A 704 -6.27 16.65 2.43
N LEU A 705 -6.69 16.83 3.68
CA LEU A 705 -6.10 17.80 4.59
C LEU A 705 -4.62 17.52 4.84
N HIS A 706 -4.26 16.27 5.10
CA HIS A 706 -2.86 15.91 5.27
C HIS A 706 -2.07 16.12 3.98
N PHE A 707 -2.63 15.80 2.80
CA PHE A 707 -1.98 16.05 1.52
C PHE A 707 -1.76 17.55 1.28
N PHE A 708 -2.75 18.39 1.59
CA PHE A 708 -2.70 19.85 1.38
C PHE A 708 -1.70 20.52 2.32
N TYR A 709 -1.54 19.98 3.54
CA TYR A 709 -0.72 20.57 4.60
C TYR A 709 0.57 19.79 4.91
N ILE A 710 1.02 18.89 4.02
CA ILE A 710 2.17 18.01 4.26
C ILE A 710 3.52 18.75 4.27
N LYS A 711 3.65 19.80 3.46
CA LYS A 711 4.88 20.62 3.34
C LYS A 711 4.69 22.01 3.93
N ASP A 712 3.60 22.67 3.57
CA ASP A 712 3.29 24.07 3.87
C ASP A 712 1.78 24.34 3.76
N ASP A 713 1.35 25.60 3.67
CA ASP A 713 -0.05 25.94 3.37
C ASP A 713 -0.37 25.72 1.88
N GLY A 714 -0.52 24.46 1.50
CA GLY A 714 -0.76 24.03 0.12
C GLY A 714 -2.10 24.50 -0.44
N PHE A 715 -3.11 24.78 0.41
CA PHE A 715 -4.38 25.31 -0.07
C PHE A 715 -4.22 26.72 -0.64
N THR A 716 -3.43 27.56 0.03
CA THR A 716 -3.12 28.91 -0.43
C THR A 716 -2.06 28.91 -1.55
N SER A 717 -1.09 28.00 -1.51
CA SER A 717 0.00 27.92 -2.49
C SER A 717 -0.41 27.33 -3.85
N ASN A 718 0.54 27.33 -4.80
CA ASN A 718 0.38 26.78 -6.15
C ASN A 718 1.08 25.42 -6.32
N ASP A 719 1.56 24.82 -5.24
CA ASP A 719 2.45 23.65 -5.28
C ASP A 719 1.73 22.36 -5.69
N MET A 720 0.39 22.33 -5.58
CA MET A 720 -0.43 21.18 -5.92
C MET A 720 -0.87 21.13 -7.40
N ILE A 721 -0.51 22.13 -8.22
CA ILE A 721 -0.93 22.18 -9.63
C ILE A 721 -0.55 20.91 -10.39
N THR A 722 0.62 20.33 -10.14
CA THR A 722 1.02 19.06 -10.77
C THR A 722 0.06 17.93 -10.42
N ALA A 723 -0.32 17.79 -9.14
CA ALA A 723 -1.27 16.77 -8.72
C ALA A 723 -2.68 16.98 -9.32
N VAL A 724 -3.11 18.24 -9.41
CA VAL A 724 -4.36 18.63 -10.08
C VAL A 724 -4.33 18.19 -11.55
N ASN A 725 -3.23 18.48 -12.26
CA ASN A 725 -3.08 18.10 -13.67
C ASN A 725 -3.08 16.59 -13.88
N SER A 726 -2.38 15.85 -13.03
CA SER A 726 -2.29 14.38 -13.12
C SER A 726 -3.63 13.67 -12.91
N VAL A 727 -4.56 14.27 -12.15
CA VAL A 727 -5.92 13.73 -11.95
C VAL A 727 -6.88 14.20 -13.03
N LEU A 728 -6.84 15.48 -13.42
CA LEU A 728 -7.89 16.09 -14.25
C LEU A 728 -7.58 16.14 -15.74
N TYR A 729 -6.31 16.27 -16.13
CA TYR A 729 -5.94 16.66 -17.50
C TYR A 729 -4.98 15.70 -18.21
N GLU A 730 -4.10 15.02 -17.47
CA GLU A 730 -3.08 14.14 -18.05
C GLU A 730 -3.63 12.70 -18.17
N PRO A 731 -3.96 12.20 -19.36
CA PRO A 731 -4.35 10.80 -19.52
C PRO A 731 -3.15 9.86 -19.30
N ILE A 732 -3.44 8.57 -19.11
CA ILE A 732 -2.43 7.51 -19.14
C ILE A 732 -2.45 6.87 -20.53
N PHE A 733 -1.27 6.66 -21.10
CA PHE A 733 -1.11 5.97 -22.38
C PHE A 733 -0.46 4.60 -22.14
N LEU A 734 -0.92 3.60 -22.89
CA LEU A 734 -0.23 2.30 -22.95
C LEU A 734 0.93 2.44 -23.93
N ASP A 735 2.13 2.03 -23.53
CA ASP A 735 3.20 1.82 -24.50
C ASP A 735 2.81 0.63 -25.39
N GLU A 736 2.52 0.89 -26.67
CA GLU A 736 2.35 -0.14 -27.69
C GLU A 736 3.74 -0.75 -27.98
N HIS A 737 4.13 -1.77 -27.21
CA HIS A 737 5.35 -2.55 -27.43
C HIS A 737 5.05 -4.03 -27.67
#